data_AF-A0A7J7IZ38-F1
#
_entry.id   AF-A0A7J7IZ38-F1
#
_cell.length_a   1.000
_cell.length_b   1.000
_cell.length_c   1.000
_cell.angle_alpha   90.00
_cell.angle_beta   90.00
_cell.angle_gamma   90.00
#
_symmetry.space_group_name_H-M   'P 1'
#
loop_
_entity.id
_entity.type
_entity.pdbx_description
1 polymer ?
#
loop_
_entity_poly.entity_id
_entity_poly.type
_entity_poly.pdbx_seq_one_letter_code
_entity_poly.pdbx_strand_id
1 'polypeptide(L)'
;MAILTQFYLLQYKSWKLQFRKKLVTAVEILVPILLCLVMMAIRVAVKEETVDTATHYPSYSVDEWPFELLFSLDPSVNGNYGLGYTPKTPVTKRIMEEMSGNLDALGLKLSENLYHTEGFLLFQHALHKSILTILNPDWLESNVSVNLEQIPSPPYTTDTFITVIKVNLPFIIIICFIFLALQIPKEVTYEKQMKLKESMRMMGMANWLQWFSWYFKYFVFFFFITFFMSLILTSPAKFDVVMFAANVAAAAGGIIYFLSYVPFFFIVTPYENMSAGAKTACCLDFNLAMSIGMIIIGDAEKTDAGVQWGTLNQPPTVDDNFAFGEVLYMLFVDWLIHSLLLWYIDAVFPGDYGVAQPPYFFVLPSYWCGTKPETVMIGTGSKVDVEDVAVEKVQQFEPDPVNLTAGIQIKNLKKKFKSNGITKIAVNDVSLNMYEGQITALLGHNGAGKTTTMFMLTGFFPPTSGTAIINGYDIRKDLANVRSSLGLCPQHDILFDNLTVEEHFYFFAKLKHCPASDIKTQIDYYVNSLGLGEKRKEFAHTLSGGQKRKLSVGIALIGDSKVVILDEPTSGMDPSARRHMWDLLQSQRAGRTILLTTHFMDEADHLGDRIAILADGVVQCCGSSIFLKKRYGAGYHMVMTKDGNCDVSKVTELLQRHVPESKLEGETPACIRFCCFYICCCNVCSTSIIQ
;
A
#
# COMPACT_ATOMS: atom_id res chain seq x y z
N MET A 1 -21.46 -1.07 14.79
CA MET A 1 -20.86 0.06 15.55
C MET A 1 -19.33 -0.01 15.60
N ALA A 2 -18.72 -1.15 15.96
CA ALA A 2 -17.24 -1.29 16.03
C ALA A 2 -16.49 -0.96 14.71
N ILE A 3 -16.99 -1.42 13.56
CA ILE A 3 -16.38 -1.15 12.23
C ILE A 3 -16.37 0.35 11.91
N LEU A 4 -17.47 1.06 12.19
CA LEU A 4 -17.55 2.52 11.99
C LEU A 4 -16.53 3.25 12.87
N THR A 5 -16.40 2.85 14.14
CA THR A 5 -15.38 3.42 15.04
C THR A 5 -13.97 3.20 14.51
N GLN A 6 -13.66 1.98 14.03
CA GLN A 6 -12.36 1.67 13.41
C GLN A 6 -12.13 2.52 12.14
N PHE A 7 -13.17 2.75 11.33
CA PHE A 7 -13.07 3.59 10.13
C PHE A 7 -12.76 5.04 10.49
N TYR A 8 -13.53 5.65 11.40
CA TYR A 8 -13.28 7.02 11.86
C TYR A 8 -11.89 7.17 12.49
N LEU A 9 -11.43 6.14 13.21
CA LEU A 9 -10.09 6.14 13.81
C LEU A 9 -8.98 6.10 12.76
N LEU A 10 -9.15 5.29 11.71
CA LEU A 10 -8.25 5.24 10.57
C LEU A 10 -8.24 6.57 9.79
N GLN A 11 -9.42 7.16 9.56
CA GLN A 11 -9.51 8.49 8.96
C GLN A 11 -8.81 9.54 9.83
N TYR A 12 -9.05 9.55 11.14
CA TYR A 12 -8.37 10.44 12.08
C TYR A 12 -6.84 10.33 11.96
N LYS A 13 -6.31 9.11 11.98
CA LYS A 13 -4.87 8.84 11.77
C LYS A 13 -4.42 9.39 10.41
N SER A 14 -5.10 9.03 9.32
CA SER A 14 -4.73 9.40 7.96
C SER A 14 -4.71 10.91 7.77
N TRP A 15 -5.72 11.63 8.26
CA TRP A 15 -5.78 13.09 8.20
C TRP A 15 -4.68 13.75 9.03
N LYS A 16 -4.45 13.28 10.27
CA LYS A 16 -3.37 13.79 11.13
C LYS A 16 -2.00 13.64 10.48
N LEU A 17 -1.72 12.47 9.89
CA LEU A 17 -0.47 12.22 9.20
C LEU A 17 -0.33 13.09 7.94
N GLN A 18 -1.43 13.30 7.19
CA GLN A 18 -1.43 14.17 6.01
C GLN A 18 -1.14 15.64 6.39
N PHE A 19 -1.84 16.20 7.38
CA PHE A 19 -1.65 17.58 7.83
C PHE A 19 -0.22 17.89 8.32
N ARG A 20 0.53 16.88 8.73
CA ARG A 20 1.93 17.02 9.13
C ARG A 20 2.90 17.01 7.95
N LYS A 21 2.49 16.51 6.79
CA LYS A 21 3.25 16.55 5.53
C LYS A 21 2.89 17.78 4.70
N LYS A 22 2.92 18.98 5.33
CA LYS A 22 2.46 20.24 4.73
C LYS A 22 3.02 20.51 3.33
N LEU A 23 4.32 20.27 3.14
CA LEU A 23 4.99 20.48 1.85
C LEU A 23 4.48 19.52 0.77
N VAL A 24 4.29 18.25 1.11
CA VAL A 24 3.76 17.23 0.20
C VAL A 24 2.33 17.59 -0.19
N THR A 25 1.47 17.91 0.78
CA THR A 25 0.08 18.30 0.53
C THR A 25 -0.01 19.61 -0.26
N ALA A 26 0.87 20.57 -0.01
CA ALA A 26 0.95 21.79 -0.81
C ALA A 26 1.30 21.47 -2.27
N VAL A 27 2.29 20.61 -2.52
CA VAL A 27 2.66 20.19 -3.89
C VAL A 27 1.51 19.43 -4.57
N GLU A 28 0.84 18.52 -3.86
CA GLU A 28 -0.30 17.76 -4.37
C GLU A 28 -1.46 18.66 -4.83
N ILE A 29 -1.66 19.83 -4.21
CA ILE A 29 -2.73 20.76 -4.54
C ILE A 29 -2.27 21.82 -5.56
N LEU A 30 -1.08 22.39 -5.38
CA LEU A 30 -0.59 23.51 -6.18
C LEU A 30 -0.21 23.09 -7.61
N VAL A 31 0.32 21.87 -7.81
CA VAL A 31 0.74 21.42 -9.14
C VAL A 31 -0.44 21.33 -10.12
N PRO A 32 -1.56 20.65 -9.79
CA PRO A 32 -2.75 20.67 -10.64
C PRO A 32 -3.25 22.11 -10.91
N ILE A 33 -3.39 22.92 -9.86
CA ILE A 33 -3.91 24.29 -9.96
C ILE A 33 -3.05 25.14 -10.91
N LEU A 34 -1.73 25.08 -10.78
CA LEU A 34 -0.79 25.82 -11.64
C LEU A 34 -0.97 25.42 -13.11
N LEU A 35 -1.08 24.13 -13.40
CA LEU A 35 -1.28 23.65 -14.77
C LEU A 35 -2.63 24.09 -15.35
N CYS A 36 -3.68 24.15 -14.54
CA CYS A 36 -4.96 24.73 -14.94
C CYS A 36 -4.86 26.22 -15.27
N LEU A 37 -4.11 27.00 -14.49
CA LEU A 37 -3.89 28.42 -14.75
C LEU A 37 -3.13 28.64 -16.07
N VAL A 38 -2.10 27.82 -16.34
CA VAL A 38 -1.37 27.85 -17.62
C VAL A 38 -2.31 27.55 -18.80
N MET A 39 -3.16 26.54 -18.67
CA MET A 39 -4.15 26.19 -19.70
C MET A 39 -5.15 27.31 -19.96
N MET A 40 -5.62 27.97 -18.91
CA MET A 40 -6.51 29.13 -19.02
C MET A 40 -5.80 30.31 -19.72
N ALA A 41 -4.53 30.56 -19.39
CA ALA A 41 -3.74 31.60 -20.06
C ALA A 41 -3.58 31.33 -21.56
N ILE A 42 -3.34 30.07 -21.95
CA ILE A 42 -3.27 29.67 -23.36
C ILE A 42 -4.64 29.85 -24.05
N ARG A 43 -5.77 29.51 -23.38
CA ARG A 43 -7.13 29.73 -23.95
C ARG A 43 -7.37 31.20 -24.27
N VAL A 44 -6.95 32.10 -23.38
CA VAL A 44 -7.11 33.55 -23.58
C VAL A 44 -6.19 34.07 -24.68
N ALA A 45 -5.03 33.45 -24.89
CA ALA A 45 -4.05 33.88 -25.89
C ALA A 45 -4.43 33.46 -27.33
N VAL A 46 -5.07 32.30 -27.50
CA VAL A 46 -5.48 31.78 -28.81
C VAL A 46 -6.91 32.21 -29.12
N LYS A 47 -7.08 33.06 -30.13
CA LYS A 47 -8.40 33.50 -30.59
C LYS A 47 -8.98 32.49 -31.58
N GLU A 48 -10.29 32.33 -31.52
CA GLU A 48 -11.07 31.57 -32.50
C GLU A 48 -11.30 32.43 -33.76
N GLU A 49 -11.21 31.80 -34.93
CA GLU A 49 -11.56 32.42 -36.21
C GLU A 49 -12.95 31.93 -36.63
N THR A 50 -13.92 32.83 -36.64
CA THR A 50 -15.29 32.53 -37.08
C THR A 50 -15.53 33.10 -38.47
N VAL A 51 -15.96 32.25 -39.40
CA VAL A 51 -16.37 32.66 -40.75
C VAL A 51 -17.89 32.55 -40.83
N ASP A 52 -18.56 33.67 -40.58
CA ASP A 52 -20.03 33.72 -40.41
C ASP A 52 -20.80 33.58 -41.73
N THR A 53 -20.14 33.78 -42.87
CA THR A 53 -20.73 33.70 -44.21
C THR A 53 -20.21 32.48 -44.96
N ALA A 54 -21.07 31.78 -45.68
CA ALA A 54 -20.65 30.68 -46.55
C ALA A 54 -19.58 31.17 -47.54
N THR A 55 -18.45 30.48 -47.59
CA THR A 55 -17.34 30.82 -48.47
C THR A 55 -17.71 30.40 -49.89
N HIS A 56 -18.15 31.36 -50.70
CA HIS A 56 -18.39 31.15 -52.12
C HIS A 56 -17.07 31.28 -52.87
N TYR A 57 -16.64 30.19 -53.50
CA TYR A 57 -15.49 30.20 -54.38
C TYR A 57 -15.92 30.69 -55.76
N PRO A 58 -15.17 31.59 -56.41
CA PRO A 58 -15.50 32.03 -57.76
C PRO A 58 -15.50 30.84 -58.73
N SER A 59 -16.50 30.78 -59.61
CA SER A 59 -16.53 29.81 -60.71
C SER A 59 -15.49 30.19 -61.76
N TYR A 60 -14.70 29.24 -62.22
CA TYR A 60 -13.72 29.45 -63.29
C TYR A 60 -14.13 28.66 -64.53
N SER A 61 -14.14 29.32 -65.69
CA SER A 61 -14.30 28.62 -66.97
C SER A 61 -13.03 27.84 -67.27
N VAL A 62 -13.16 26.53 -67.48
CA VAL A 62 -12.02 25.69 -67.86
C VAL A 62 -11.55 26.02 -69.27
N ASP A 63 -12.41 26.62 -70.11
CA ASP A 63 -12.09 27.03 -71.48
C ASP A 63 -11.31 28.38 -71.56
N GLU A 64 -11.32 29.21 -70.51
CA GLU A 64 -10.70 30.55 -70.48
C GLU A 64 -9.50 30.67 -69.51
N TRP A 65 -8.96 29.54 -69.02
CA TRP A 65 -7.87 29.57 -68.04
C TRP A 65 -6.66 30.35 -68.59
N PRO A 66 -6.22 31.46 -67.96
CA PRO A 66 -5.15 32.27 -68.53
C PRO A 66 -3.87 31.43 -68.57
N PHE A 67 -3.31 31.28 -69.77
CA PHE A 67 -2.01 30.63 -69.98
C PHE A 67 -0.90 31.26 -69.11
N GLU A 68 -1.07 32.53 -68.70
CA GLU A 68 -0.14 33.27 -67.83
C GLU A 68 -0.01 32.70 -66.40
N LEU A 69 -1.04 32.04 -65.86
CA LEU A 69 -0.99 31.42 -64.52
C LEU A 69 -0.24 30.08 -64.52
N LEU A 70 -0.12 29.43 -65.68
CA LEU A 70 0.72 28.24 -65.86
C LEU A 70 2.22 28.59 -65.80
N PHE A 71 2.58 29.86 -66.03
CA PHE A 71 3.96 30.35 -66.13
C PHE A 71 4.36 31.35 -65.05
N SER A 72 3.55 31.59 -64.01
CA SER A 72 3.98 32.35 -62.83
C SER A 72 4.92 31.54 -61.91
N LEU A 73 5.85 30.80 -62.53
CA LEU A 73 6.93 30.09 -61.88
C LEU A 73 8.11 31.05 -61.81
N ASP A 74 8.63 31.22 -60.60
CA ASP A 74 9.80 32.05 -60.30
C ASP A 74 10.92 31.77 -61.33
N PRO A 75 11.33 32.77 -62.13
CA PRO A 75 12.34 32.58 -63.18
C PRO A 75 13.73 32.24 -62.64
N SER A 76 13.91 32.18 -61.30
CA SER A 76 15.14 31.72 -60.65
C SER A 76 15.27 30.19 -60.51
N VAL A 77 14.23 29.41 -60.84
CA VAL A 77 14.29 27.95 -60.85
C VAL A 77 14.53 27.43 -62.26
N ASN A 78 15.80 27.18 -62.61
CA ASN A 78 16.17 26.36 -63.76
C ASN A 78 15.79 24.89 -63.48
N GLY A 79 14.52 24.54 -63.70
CA GLY A 79 14.00 23.18 -63.57
C GLY A 79 13.24 22.76 -64.82
N ASN A 80 13.52 21.56 -65.34
CA ASN A 80 12.70 20.96 -66.39
C ASN A 80 11.29 20.68 -65.85
N TYR A 81 10.26 21.22 -66.50
CA TYR A 81 8.87 21.03 -66.10
C TYR A 81 8.29 19.73 -66.70
N GLY A 82 7.49 19.03 -65.88
CA GLY A 82 6.98 17.69 -66.13
C GLY A 82 5.46 17.60 -66.06
N LEU A 83 4.74 17.21 -67.12
CA LEU A 83 3.28 16.96 -67.09
C LEU A 83 2.94 15.57 -66.51
N GLY A 84 1.86 15.41 -65.74
CA GLY A 84 1.51 14.13 -65.12
C GLY A 84 0.47 13.27 -65.86
N TYR A 85 0.64 11.94 -65.88
CA TYR A 85 -0.39 10.99 -66.30
C TYR A 85 -0.17 9.58 -65.68
N THR A 86 -1.21 8.73 -65.66
CA THR A 86 -1.08 7.32 -65.24
C THR A 86 -1.79 6.40 -66.26
N PRO A 87 -1.07 5.58 -67.04
CA PRO A 87 -1.69 4.67 -68.01
C PRO A 87 -2.25 3.42 -67.32
N LYS A 88 -3.53 3.11 -67.53
CA LYS A 88 -4.12 1.82 -67.11
C LYS A 88 -4.24 0.79 -68.24
N THR A 89 -4.03 1.18 -69.51
CA THR A 89 -4.13 0.25 -70.66
C THR A 89 -2.98 0.42 -71.67
N PRO A 90 -2.64 -0.63 -72.47
CA PRO A 90 -1.60 -0.57 -73.49
C PRO A 90 -1.86 0.50 -74.56
N VAL A 91 -3.13 0.83 -74.82
CA VAL A 91 -3.53 1.86 -75.77
C VAL A 91 -3.25 3.25 -75.20
N THR A 92 -3.63 3.51 -73.95
CA THR A 92 -3.27 4.77 -73.26
C THR A 92 -1.76 4.97 -73.15
N LYS A 93 -0.98 3.89 -73.05
CA LYS A 93 0.49 3.97 -73.01
C LYS A 93 1.08 4.39 -74.37
N ARG A 94 0.59 3.83 -75.49
CA ARG A 94 1.04 4.23 -76.84
C ARG A 94 0.69 5.66 -77.20
N ILE A 95 -0.53 6.10 -76.89
CA ILE A 95 -0.96 7.49 -77.11
C ILE A 95 -0.05 8.46 -76.34
N MET A 96 0.37 8.07 -75.13
CA MET A 96 1.22 8.89 -74.29
C MET A 96 2.70 8.86 -74.70
N GLU A 97 3.18 7.75 -75.26
CA GLU A 97 4.52 7.66 -75.87
C GLU A 97 4.62 8.52 -77.14
N GLU A 98 3.59 8.54 -77.99
CA GLU A 98 3.51 9.36 -79.20
C GLU A 98 3.36 10.86 -78.86
N MET A 99 2.59 11.17 -77.81
CA MET A 99 2.45 12.52 -77.28
C MET A 99 3.72 13.02 -76.59
N SER A 100 4.43 12.16 -75.85
CA SER A 100 5.74 12.48 -75.25
C SER A 100 6.76 12.90 -76.31
N GLY A 101 6.78 12.24 -77.47
CA GLY A 101 7.67 12.62 -78.58
C GLY A 101 7.35 14.00 -79.16
N ASN A 102 6.08 14.40 -79.19
CA ASN A 102 5.65 15.71 -79.69
C ASN A 102 5.84 16.84 -78.64
N LEU A 103 5.76 16.52 -77.35
CA LEU A 103 5.99 17.46 -76.25
C LEU A 103 7.49 17.72 -75.97
N ASP A 104 8.35 16.71 -76.16
CA ASP A 104 9.81 16.88 -76.08
C ASP A 104 10.32 17.86 -77.17
N ALA A 105 9.67 17.93 -78.34
CA ALA A 105 9.97 18.92 -79.38
C ALA A 105 9.62 20.37 -78.97
N LEU A 106 8.78 20.54 -77.94
CA LEU A 106 8.37 21.81 -77.35
C LEU A 106 9.03 22.08 -75.98
N GLY A 107 9.92 21.18 -75.51
CA GLY A 107 10.71 21.35 -74.30
C GLY A 107 10.03 20.96 -72.99
N LEU A 108 8.96 20.16 -73.01
CA LEU A 108 8.19 19.74 -71.84
C LEU A 108 8.32 18.23 -71.59
N LYS A 109 8.76 17.81 -70.38
CA LYS A 109 8.84 16.38 -69.98
C LYS A 109 7.58 15.93 -69.26
N LEU A 110 7.46 14.65 -68.86
CA LEU A 110 6.36 14.15 -68.01
C LEU A 110 6.84 13.65 -66.63
N SER A 111 6.09 13.94 -65.56
CA SER A 111 6.37 13.67 -64.14
C SER A 111 5.13 13.23 -63.37
N GLU A 112 5.24 12.23 -62.48
CA GLU A 112 4.12 11.67 -61.72
C GLU A 112 3.90 12.41 -60.38
N ASN A 113 2.92 13.33 -60.32
CA ASN A 113 2.05 13.73 -59.17
C ASN A 113 1.84 15.25 -58.97
N LEU A 114 0.68 15.80 -59.35
CA LEU A 114 -0.18 16.83 -58.67
C LEU A 114 -1.30 17.32 -59.63
N TYR A 115 -2.57 17.40 -59.20
CA TYR A 115 -3.74 17.49 -60.11
C TYR A 115 -4.26 18.91 -60.45
N HIS A 116 -4.07 19.91 -59.57
CA HIS A 116 -4.76 21.21 -59.70
C HIS A 116 -3.87 22.37 -60.17
N THR A 117 -2.59 22.38 -59.81
CA THR A 117 -1.69 23.52 -60.02
C THR A 117 -0.93 23.51 -61.34
N GLU A 118 -0.85 22.38 -62.04
CA GLU A 118 -0.01 22.23 -63.23
C GLU A 118 -0.79 21.97 -64.54
N GLY A 119 -2.09 22.31 -64.59
CA GLY A 119 -2.87 22.29 -65.83
C GLY A 119 -3.41 20.92 -66.26
N PHE A 120 -3.34 19.88 -65.41
CA PHE A 120 -3.89 18.55 -65.71
C PHE A 120 -5.40 18.58 -66.03
N LEU A 121 -6.17 19.38 -65.29
CA LEU A 121 -7.62 19.52 -65.55
C LEU A 121 -7.92 20.11 -66.92
N LEU A 122 -7.10 21.06 -67.40
CA LEU A 122 -7.20 21.63 -68.74
C LEU A 122 -6.94 20.56 -69.80
N PHE A 123 -5.90 19.74 -69.58
CA PHE A 123 -5.55 18.64 -70.46
C PHE A 123 -6.64 17.55 -70.48
N GLN A 124 -7.16 17.17 -69.32
CA GLN A 124 -8.25 16.20 -69.19
C GLN A 124 -9.52 16.69 -69.90
N HIS A 125 -9.87 17.97 -69.75
CA HIS A 125 -10.99 18.60 -70.45
C HIS A 125 -10.78 18.58 -71.98
N ALA A 126 -9.60 19.00 -72.46
CA ALA A 126 -9.27 19.00 -73.89
C ALA A 126 -9.30 17.58 -74.51
N LEU A 127 -8.78 16.58 -73.80
CA LEU A 127 -8.77 15.18 -74.21
C LEU A 127 -10.20 14.61 -74.27
N HIS A 128 -11.01 14.84 -73.25
CA HIS A 128 -12.42 14.42 -73.24
C HIS A 128 -13.23 15.11 -74.34
N LYS A 129 -13.04 16.43 -74.54
CA LYS A 129 -13.66 17.19 -75.64
C LYS A 129 -13.31 16.60 -77.00
N SER A 130 -12.04 16.21 -77.18
CA SER A 130 -11.55 15.59 -78.42
C SER A 130 -12.14 14.19 -78.64
N ILE A 131 -12.21 13.35 -77.60
CA ILE A 131 -12.83 12.02 -77.67
C ILE A 131 -14.33 12.12 -77.99
N LEU A 132 -15.05 13.03 -77.33
CA LEU A 132 -16.48 13.25 -77.56
C LEU A 132 -16.76 13.71 -78.99
N THR A 133 -15.91 14.59 -79.52
CA THR A 133 -15.98 15.06 -80.92
C THR A 133 -15.78 13.92 -81.92
N ILE A 134 -14.86 12.99 -81.63
CA ILE A 134 -14.60 11.84 -82.51
C ILE A 134 -15.76 10.83 -82.48
N LEU A 135 -16.36 10.62 -81.30
CA LEU A 135 -17.46 9.66 -81.13
C LEU A 135 -18.81 10.20 -81.62
N ASN A 136 -19.02 11.52 -81.58
CA ASN A 136 -20.19 12.21 -82.13
C ASN A 136 -19.77 13.53 -82.81
N PRO A 137 -19.61 13.52 -84.15
CA PRO A 137 -19.17 14.70 -84.91
C PRO A 137 -20.08 15.93 -84.76
N ASP A 138 -21.38 15.70 -84.55
CA ASP A 138 -22.40 16.76 -84.39
C ASP A 138 -22.31 17.46 -83.02
N TRP A 139 -21.52 16.93 -82.07
CA TRP A 139 -21.36 17.50 -80.73
C TRP A 139 -20.64 18.85 -80.75
N LEU A 140 -19.86 19.15 -81.79
CA LEU A 140 -19.13 20.41 -81.94
C LEU A 140 -20.04 21.64 -82.02
N GLU A 141 -21.31 21.48 -82.41
CA GLU A 141 -22.30 22.56 -82.47
C GLU A 141 -22.95 22.84 -81.11
N SER A 142 -22.75 21.97 -80.11
CA SER A 142 -23.22 22.19 -78.75
C SER A 142 -22.23 23.06 -77.98
N ASN A 143 -22.57 24.34 -77.79
CA ASN A 143 -21.80 25.32 -77.02
C ASN A 143 -21.85 25.01 -75.50
N VAL A 144 -21.38 23.84 -75.08
CA VAL A 144 -21.36 23.41 -73.68
C VAL A 144 -20.09 23.93 -73.03
N SER A 145 -20.20 25.00 -72.23
CA SER A 145 -19.12 25.48 -71.37
C SER A 145 -19.07 24.64 -70.09
N VAL A 146 -17.85 24.23 -69.70
CA VAL A 146 -17.62 23.49 -68.46
C VAL A 146 -16.91 24.42 -67.49
N ASN A 147 -17.59 24.77 -66.42
CA ASN A 147 -17.05 25.58 -65.34
C ASN A 147 -16.65 24.67 -64.17
N LEU A 148 -15.48 24.96 -63.60
CA LEU A 148 -15.05 24.37 -62.35
C LEU A 148 -15.47 25.31 -61.22
N GLU A 149 -16.23 24.78 -60.28
CA GLU A 149 -16.62 25.48 -59.06
C GLU A 149 -16.33 24.57 -57.88
N GLN A 150 -15.68 25.13 -56.84
CA GLN A 150 -15.56 24.42 -55.58
C GLN A 150 -16.89 24.53 -54.84
N ILE A 151 -17.35 23.41 -54.28
CA ILE A 151 -18.57 23.40 -53.48
C ILE A 151 -18.40 24.41 -52.34
N PRO A 152 -19.35 25.35 -52.15
CA PRO A 152 -19.23 26.36 -51.12
C PRO A 152 -19.19 25.71 -49.74
N SER A 153 -18.25 26.16 -48.91
CA SER A 153 -18.14 25.69 -47.53
C SER A 153 -19.18 26.41 -46.68
N PRO A 154 -19.99 25.70 -45.87
CA PRO A 154 -20.93 26.33 -44.94
C PRO A 154 -20.18 27.20 -43.92
N PRO A 155 -20.85 28.14 -43.24
CA PRO A 155 -20.24 28.88 -42.13
C PRO A 155 -19.59 27.93 -41.14
N TYR A 156 -18.33 28.19 -40.80
CA TYR A 156 -17.54 27.34 -39.93
C TYR A 156 -16.75 28.19 -38.94
N THR A 157 -16.54 27.62 -37.77
CA THR A 157 -15.66 28.17 -36.75
C THR A 157 -14.43 27.27 -36.64
N THR A 158 -13.24 27.86 -36.76
CA THR A 158 -11.99 27.13 -36.63
C THR A 158 -11.35 27.48 -35.31
N ASP A 159 -11.50 26.56 -34.35
CA ASP A 159 -10.82 26.63 -33.07
C ASP A 159 -9.56 25.73 -33.07
N THR A 160 -8.43 26.34 -33.38
CA THR A 160 -7.12 25.67 -33.33
C THR A 160 -6.78 25.20 -31.92
N PHE A 161 -7.24 25.93 -30.88
CA PHE A 161 -6.97 25.57 -29.49
C PHE A 161 -7.69 24.27 -29.10
N ILE A 162 -8.97 24.11 -29.43
CA ILE A 162 -9.73 22.87 -29.14
C ILE A 162 -9.08 21.67 -29.86
N THR A 163 -8.66 21.86 -31.11
CA THR A 163 -8.02 20.80 -31.90
C THR A 163 -6.69 20.33 -31.30
N VAL A 164 -5.85 21.27 -30.83
CA VAL A 164 -4.58 20.94 -30.18
C VAL A 164 -4.80 20.34 -28.78
N ILE A 165 -5.77 20.83 -28.03
CA ILE A 165 -6.02 20.40 -26.65
C ILE A 165 -6.70 19.05 -26.57
N LYS A 166 -7.61 18.74 -27.49
CA LYS A 166 -8.19 17.40 -27.61
C LYS A 166 -7.12 16.29 -27.57
N VAL A 167 -5.97 16.52 -28.22
CA VAL A 167 -4.86 15.56 -28.29
C VAL A 167 -3.90 15.67 -27.10
N ASN A 168 -3.66 16.87 -26.57
CA ASN A 168 -2.63 17.11 -25.54
C ASN A 168 -3.17 17.14 -24.10
N LEU A 169 -4.47 17.34 -23.89
CA LEU A 169 -5.10 17.43 -22.58
C LEU A 169 -4.93 16.16 -21.73
N PRO A 170 -5.05 14.93 -22.27
CA PRO A 170 -4.80 13.72 -21.49
C PRO A 170 -3.40 13.68 -20.89
N PHE A 171 -2.39 14.06 -21.69
CA PHE A 171 -1.01 14.15 -21.24
C PHE A 171 -0.82 15.15 -20.10
N ILE A 172 -1.47 16.32 -20.19
CA ILE A 172 -1.42 17.34 -19.14
C ILE A 172 -2.08 16.85 -17.86
N ILE A 173 -3.25 16.20 -17.96
CA ILE A 173 -3.96 15.61 -16.80
C ILE A 173 -3.11 14.52 -16.13
N ILE A 174 -2.43 13.68 -16.91
CA ILE A 174 -1.51 12.66 -16.41
C ILE A 174 -0.37 13.32 -15.62
N ILE A 175 0.22 14.40 -16.14
CA ILE A 175 1.24 15.17 -15.41
C ILE A 175 0.68 15.81 -14.14
N CYS A 176 -0.54 16.35 -14.16
CA CYS A 176 -1.19 16.91 -12.97
C CYS A 176 -1.27 15.89 -11.83
N PHE A 177 -1.62 14.65 -12.16
CA PHE A 177 -1.83 13.59 -11.18
C PHE A 177 -0.62 12.69 -10.94
N ILE A 178 0.51 12.90 -11.64
CA ILE A 178 1.69 12.04 -11.50
C ILE A 178 2.20 12.01 -10.06
N PHE A 179 2.25 13.17 -9.40
CA PHE A 179 2.74 13.23 -8.01
C PHE A 179 1.82 12.43 -7.08
N LEU A 180 0.51 12.50 -7.29
CA LEU A 180 -0.47 11.74 -6.53
C LEU A 180 -0.39 10.24 -6.79
N ALA A 181 -0.30 9.84 -8.06
CA ALA A 181 -0.10 8.45 -8.48
C ALA A 181 1.17 7.84 -7.87
N LEU A 182 2.16 8.67 -7.55
CA LEU A 182 3.43 8.27 -6.94
C LEU A 182 3.40 8.20 -5.41
N GLN A 183 2.71 9.12 -4.74
CA GLN A 183 2.65 9.12 -3.28
C GLN A 183 1.81 7.95 -2.76
N ILE A 184 0.73 7.56 -3.44
CA ILE A 184 -0.17 6.49 -2.98
C ILE A 184 0.61 5.17 -2.75
N PRO A 185 1.34 4.60 -3.73
CA PRO A 185 2.07 3.36 -3.52
C PRO A 185 3.20 3.55 -2.50
N LYS A 186 3.87 4.71 -2.48
CA LYS A 186 4.93 5.00 -1.51
C LYS A 186 4.45 4.95 -0.07
N GLU A 187 3.30 5.56 0.24
CA GLU A 187 2.78 5.53 1.61
C GLU A 187 2.29 4.12 2.00
N VAL A 188 1.62 3.42 1.09
CA VAL A 188 1.15 2.04 1.32
C VAL A 188 2.33 1.08 1.53
N THR A 189 3.38 1.19 0.70
CA THR A 189 4.60 0.37 0.84
C THR A 189 5.39 0.73 2.08
N TYR A 190 5.48 2.00 2.46
CA TYR A 190 6.11 2.42 3.70
C TYR A 190 5.39 1.82 4.92
N GLU A 191 4.05 1.83 4.96
CA GLU A 191 3.30 1.19 6.06
C GLU A 191 3.52 -0.33 6.10
N LYS A 192 3.61 -0.98 4.93
CA LYS A 192 3.90 -2.41 4.83
C LYS A 192 5.33 -2.74 5.27
N GLN A 193 6.31 -1.92 4.88
CA GLN A 193 7.72 -2.08 5.27
C GLN A 193 7.91 -1.92 6.78
N MET A 194 7.25 -0.93 7.38
CA MET A 194 7.28 -0.69 8.82
C MET A 194 6.38 -1.64 9.62
N LYS A 195 5.70 -2.57 8.94
CA LYS A 195 4.80 -3.58 9.54
C LYS A 195 3.63 -2.97 10.33
N LEU A 196 3.29 -1.72 10.03
CA LEU A 196 2.22 -0.99 10.72
C LEU A 196 0.87 -1.61 10.41
N LYS A 197 0.67 -2.04 9.15
CA LYS A 197 -0.54 -2.72 8.68
C LYS A 197 -0.81 -3.99 9.49
N GLU A 198 0.22 -4.82 9.65
CA GLU A 198 0.18 -6.10 10.34
C GLU A 198 0.01 -5.91 11.85
N SER A 199 0.69 -4.92 12.44
CA SER A 199 0.53 -4.55 13.85
C SER A 199 -0.91 -4.14 14.19
N MET A 200 -1.50 -3.25 13.38
CA MET A 200 -2.92 -2.88 13.54
C MET A 200 -3.86 -4.09 13.37
N ARG A 201 -3.55 -4.98 12.42
CA ARG A 201 -4.31 -6.23 12.22
C ARG A 201 -4.20 -7.18 13.40
N MET A 202 -3.04 -7.27 14.06
CA MET A 202 -2.84 -8.04 15.29
C MET A 202 -3.62 -7.48 16.48
N MET A 203 -3.90 -6.18 16.48
CA MET A 203 -4.72 -5.52 17.52
C MET A 203 -6.21 -5.48 17.15
N GLY A 204 -6.66 -6.28 16.17
CA GLY A 204 -8.08 -6.46 15.86
C GLY A 204 -8.64 -5.56 14.75
N MET A 205 -7.81 -4.82 14.03
CA MET A 205 -8.26 -4.03 12.88
C MET A 205 -8.60 -4.91 11.67
N ALA A 206 -9.75 -4.67 11.05
CA ALA A 206 -10.17 -5.39 9.84
C ALA A 206 -9.34 -4.98 8.62
N ASN A 207 -8.90 -5.96 7.82
CA ASN A 207 -8.02 -5.73 6.66
C ASN A 207 -8.68 -4.89 5.56
N TRP A 208 -9.92 -5.22 5.19
CA TRP A 208 -10.65 -4.49 4.13
C TRP A 208 -10.87 -3.02 4.50
N LEU A 209 -11.02 -2.73 5.79
CA LEU A 209 -11.25 -1.37 6.30
C LEU A 209 -10.02 -0.48 6.15
N GLN A 210 -8.81 -1.06 6.21
CA GLN A 210 -7.57 -0.34 5.95
C GLN A 210 -7.52 0.12 4.49
N TRP A 211 -7.80 -0.77 3.53
CA TRP A 211 -7.87 -0.43 2.11
C TRP A 211 -8.97 0.57 1.81
N PHE A 212 -10.17 0.38 2.38
CA PHE A 212 -11.28 1.31 2.22
C PHE A 212 -10.94 2.69 2.80
N SER A 213 -10.21 2.75 3.92
CA SER A 213 -9.74 4.00 4.49
C SER A 213 -8.76 4.74 3.58
N TRP A 214 -7.84 4.01 2.95
CA TRP A 214 -6.92 4.57 1.96
C TRP A 214 -7.67 5.11 0.75
N TYR A 215 -8.58 4.32 0.19
CA TYR A 215 -9.44 4.72 -0.93
C TYR A 215 -10.21 6.00 -0.59
N PHE A 216 -10.89 6.03 0.56
CA PHE A 216 -11.69 7.19 0.96
C PHE A 216 -10.85 8.46 1.18
N LYS A 217 -9.65 8.34 1.78
CA LYS A 217 -8.72 9.48 1.94
C LYS A 217 -8.42 10.10 0.58
N TYR A 218 -8.01 9.28 -0.38
CA TYR A 218 -7.63 9.78 -1.70
C TYR A 218 -8.83 10.20 -2.54
N PHE A 219 -9.97 9.51 -2.45
CA PHE A 219 -11.21 9.90 -3.10
C PHE A 219 -11.62 11.34 -2.73
N VAL A 220 -11.63 11.66 -1.43
CA VAL A 220 -11.94 13.02 -0.96
C VAL A 220 -10.93 14.04 -1.52
N PHE A 221 -9.65 13.66 -1.53
CA PHE A 221 -8.59 14.53 -2.04
C PHE A 221 -8.71 14.80 -3.56
N PHE A 222 -8.94 13.76 -4.36
CA PHE A 222 -9.21 13.86 -5.80
C PHE A 222 -10.49 14.66 -6.07
N PHE A 223 -11.55 14.44 -5.29
CA PHE A 223 -12.80 15.18 -5.42
C PHE A 223 -12.57 16.68 -5.24
N PHE A 224 -11.88 17.11 -4.17
CA PHE A 224 -11.60 18.53 -3.96
C PHE A 224 -10.70 19.12 -5.05
N ILE A 225 -9.64 18.41 -5.46
CA ILE A 225 -8.77 18.90 -6.55
C ILE A 225 -9.56 19.07 -7.83
N THR A 226 -10.30 18.06 -8.27
CA THR A 226 -11.10 18.14 -9.50
C THR A 226 -12.20 19.20 -9.41
N PHE A 227 -12.83 19.34 -8.25
CA PHE A 227 -13.79 20.42 -7.98
C PHE A 227 -13.14 21.81 -8.16
N PHE A 228 -11.99 22.08 -7.51
CA PHE A 228 -11.30 23.37 -7.67
C PHE A 228 -10.80 23.60 -9.10
N MET A 229 -10.29 22.57 -9.77
CA MET A 229 -9.86 22.65 -11.17
C MET A 229 -11.04 23.02 -12.08
N SER A 230 -12.19 22.37 -11.90
CA SER A 230 -13.41 22.68 -12.66
C SER A 230 -13.90 24.11 -12.41
N LEU A 231 -13.85 24.58 -11.16
CA LEU A 231 -14.25 25.94 -10.80
C LEU A 231 -13.32 26.99 -11.43
N ILE A 232 -12.02 26.74 -11.47
CA ILE A 232 -11.05 27.62 -12.14
C ILE A 232 -11.33 27.65 -13.65
N LEU A 233 -11.48 26.49 -14.29
CA LEU A 233 -11.72 26.36 -15.74
C LEU A 233 -13.05 27.00 -16.18
N THR A 234 -14.07 26.98 -15.33
CA THR A 234 -15.42 27.52 -15.66
C THR A 234 -15.55 29.01 -15.31
N SER A 235 -14.58 29.61 -14.60
CA SER A 235 -14.67 31.00 -14.18
C SER A 235 -14.25 31.99 -15.29
N PRO A 236 -15.04 33.05 -15.58
CA PRO A 236 -14.68 34.06 -16.60
C PRO A 236 -13.63 35.08 -16.13
N ALA A 237 -13.04 34.92 -14.94
CA ALA A 237 -12.15 35.91 -14.34
C ALA A 237 -10.68 35.59 -14.62
N LYS A 238 -10.00 36.48 -15.35
CA LYS A 238 -8.55 36.44 -15.59
C LYS A 238 -7.81 36.60 -14.25
N PHE A 239 -7.25 35.51 -13.74
CA PHE A 239 -6.33 35.51 -12.61
C PHE A 239 -4.90 35.38 -13.11
N ASP A 240 -4.08 36.41 -12.87
CA ASP A 240 -2.62 36.34 -13.03
C ASP A 240 -2.00 35.84 -11.73
N VAL A 241 -1.37 34.65 -11.71
CA VAL A 241 -0.54 34.23 -10.55
C VAL A 241 0.70 33.40 -10.94
N VAL A 242 1.85 34.00 -10.62
CA VAL A 242 3.14 33.53 -10.08
C VAL A 242 3.46 32.02 -10.01
N MET A 243 4.64 31.68 -10.55
CA MET A 243 5.29 30.36 -10.60
C MET A 243 6.11 30.01 -9.35
N PHE A 244 6.12 28.72 -8.98
CA PHE A 244 7.22 28.07 -8.26
C PHE A 244 7.36 26.60 -8.70
N ALA A 245 8.61 26.15 -8.87
CA ALA A 245 8.97 24.77 -9.22
C ALA A 245 9.60 24.04 -8.03
N ALA A 246 9.32 22.75 -7.84
CA ALA A 246 10.22 21.84 -7.12
C ALA A 246 9.93 20.33 -7.30
N ASN A 247 10.95 19.67 -7.86
CA ASN A 247 11.60 18.38 -7.58
C ASN A 247 10.86 17.01 -7.55
N VAL A 248 11.55 16.12 -8.28
CA VAL A 248 11.31 14.72 -8.61
C VAL A 248 11.71 13.80 -7.46
N ALA A 249 10.79 12.97 -6.97
CA ALA A 249 11.12 11.81 -6.14
C ALA A 249 9.99 10.76 -6.08
N ALA A 250 9.88 9.95 -7.13
CA ALA A 250 9.48 8.52 -7.08
C ALA A 250 9.53 7.92 -8.50
N ALA A 251 10.71 7.52 -8.97
CA ALA A 251 10.90 7.19 -10.38
C ALA A 251 10.20 5.88 -10.83
N ALA A 252 10.08 4.86 -9.96
CA ALA A 252 9.62 3.54 -10.41
C ALA A 252 8.10 3.47 -10.72
N GLY A 253 7.25 4.03 -9.84
CA GLY A 253 5.80 4.08 -10.08
C GLY A 253 5.44 5.05 -11.22
N GLY A 254 6.26 6.08 -11.42
CA GLY A 254 6.03 7.14 -12.41
C GLY A 254 6.37 6.66 -13.80
N ILE A 255 7.39 5.80 -13.91
CA ILE A 255 7.70 5.08 -15.15
C ILE A 255 6.54 4.18 -15.55
N ILE A 256 5.99 3.36 -14.64
CA ILE A 256 4.84 2.48 -14.96
C ILE A 256 3.62 3.32 -15.38
N TYR A 257 3.31 4.37 -14.62
CA TYR A 257 2.20 5.29 -14.92
C TYR A 257 2.38 6.02 -16.25
N PHE A 258 3.60 6.42 -16.60
CA PHE A 258 3.93 7.01 -17.89
C PHE A 258 3.89 5.98 -19.03
N LEU A 259 4.39 4.77 -18.79
CA LEU A 259 4.40 3.68 -19.78
C LEU A 259 2.99 3.24 -20.16
N SER A 260 2.02 3.26 -19.24
CA SER A 260 0.59 3.03 -19.58
C SER A 260 0.01 4.09 -20.53
N TYR A 261 0.60 5.29 -20.63
CA TYR A 261 0.15 6.29 -21.59
C TYR A 261 0.77 6.13 -22.98
N VAL A 262 1.96 5.54 -23.09
CA VAL A 262 2.69 5.39 -24.37
C VAL A 262 1.85 4.78 -25.51
N PRO A 263 1.00 3.76 -25.28
CA PRO A 263 0.14 3.20 -26.34
C PRO A 263 -0.79 4.23 -27.00
N PHE A 264 -1.14 5.33 -26.32
CA PHE A 264 -2.02 6.36 -26.87
C PHE A 264 -1.44 7.01 -28.13
N PHE A 265 -0.12 7.23 -28.18
CA PHE A 265 0.55 7.81 -29.36
C PHE A 265 0.40 6.95 -30.62
N PHE A 266 0.19 5.64 -30.45
CA PHE A 266 -0.04 4.71 -31.55
C PHE A 266 -1.54 4.58 -31.91
N ILE A 267 -2.43 4.97 -31.00
CA ILE A 267 -3.89 4.88 -31.17
C ILE A 267 -4.46 6.16 -31.80
N VAL A 268 -3.88 7.33 -31.53
CA VAL A 268 -4.44 8.62 -31.97
C VAL A 268 -4.55 8.72 -33.51
N THR A 269 -3.56 8.22 -34.25
CA THR A 269 -3.55 8.28 -35.72
C THR A 269 -4.56 7.33 -36.38
N PRO A 270 -4.68 6.04 -35.99
CA PRO A 270 -5.68 5.13 -36.56
C PRO A 270 -7.07 5.21 -35.91
N TYR A 271 -7.31 6.10 -34.94
CA TYR A 271 -8.53 6.11 -34.12
C TYR A 271 -9.84 6.01 -34.92
N GLU A 272 -9.96 6.78 -35.99
CA GLU A 272 -11.15 6.80 -36.86
C GLU A 272 -11.38 5.47 -37.59
N ASN A 273 -10.31 4.72 -37.86
CA ASN A 273 -10.35 3.44 -38.57
C ASN A 273 -10.53 2.24 -37.62
N MET A 274 -10.54 2.46 -36.30
CA MET A 274 -10.67 1.39 -35.32
C MET A 274 -12.12 0.99 -35.09
N SER A 275 -12.37 -0.32 -35.01
CA SER A 275 -13.68 -0.85 -34.61
C SER A 275 -14.04 -0.47 -33.17
N ALA A 276 -15.34 -0.35 -32.87
CA ALA A 276 -15.83 -0.08 -31.50
C ALA A 276 -15.33 -1.11 -30.47
N GLY A 277 -15.19 -2.39 -30.86
CA GLY A 277 -14.61 -3.42 -30.00
C GLY A 277 -13.14 -3.19 -29.68
N ALA A 278 -12.35 -2.72 -30.64
CA ALA A 278 -10.95 -2.35 -30.40
C ALA A 278 -10.85 -1.11 -29.51
N LYS A 279 -11.70 -0.09 -29.73
CA LYS A 279 -11.79 1.09 -28.85
C LYS A 279 -12.13 0.69 -27.40
N THR A 280 -13.13 -0.18 -27.23
CA THR A 280 -13.53 -0.73 -25.92
C THR A 280 -12.40 -1.50 -25.24
N ALA A 281 -11.66 -2.33 -25.99
CA ALA A 281 -10.54 -3.09 -25.45
C ALA A 281 -9.39 -2.18 -24.99
N CYS A 282 -9.11 -1.09 -25.72
CA CYS A 282 -8.14 -0.09 -25.30
C CYS A 282 -8.55 0.61 -23.99
N CYS A 283 -9.85 0.79 -23.74
CA CYS A 283 -10.36 1.37 -22.49
C CYS A 283 -10.20 0.47 -21.25
N LEU A 284 -9.65 -0.75 -21.38
CA LEU A 284 -9.27 -1.57 -20.23
C LEU A 284 -8.09 -0.96 -19.45
N ASP A 285 -7.25 -0.14 -20.11
CA ASP A 285 -6.27 0.68 -19.40
C ASP A 285 -6.89 2.04 -19.08
N PHE A 286 -6.96 2.41 -17.80
CA PHE A 286 -7.59 3.65 -17.34
C PHE A 286 -6.98 4.90 -17.98
N ASN A 287 -5.67 4.90 -18.29
CA ASN A 287 -5.01 6.04 -18.94
C ASN A 287 -5.45 6.20 -20.40
N LEU A 288 -5.64 5.09 -21.11
CA LEU A 288 -6.15 5.10 -22.49
C LEU A 288 -7.64 5.42 -22.53
N ALA A 289 -8.43 4.90 -21.60
CA ALA A 289 -9.84 5.25 -21.45
C ALA A 289 -10.05 6.74 -21.21
N MET A 290 -9.27 7.34 -20.29
CA MET A 290 -9.31 8.79 -20.06
C MET A 290 -8.93 9.57 -21.34
N SER A 291 -7.91 9.12 -22.06
CA SER A 291 -7.43 9.79 -23.28
C SER A 291 -8.45 9.75 -24.42
N ILE A 292 -9.07 8.59 -24.66
CA ILE A 292 -10.17 8.43 -25.62
C ILE A 292 -11.40 9.24 -25.17
N GLY A 293 -11.70 9.28 -23.88
CA GLY A 293 -12.77 10.11 -23.33
C GLY A 293 -12.58 11.61 -23.63
N MET A 294 -11.35 12.11 -23.55
CA MET A 294 -11.03 13.51 -23.89
C MET A 294 -11.12 13.81 -25.38
N ILE A 295 -10.80 12.83 -26.25
CA ILE A 295 -11.04 12.93 -27.70
C ILE A 295 -12.54 13.14 -27.94
N ILE A 296 -13.39 12.30 -27.35
CA ILE A 296 -14.84 12.37 -27.48
C ILE A 296 -15.40 13.70 -26.93
N ILE A 297 -14.93 14.14 -25.75
CA ILE A 297 -15.31 15.45 -25.19
C ILE A 297 -14.90 16.58 -26.12
N GLY A 298 -13.68 16.55 -26.66
CA GLY A 298 -13.20 17.59 -27.58
C GLY A 298 -13.98 17.63 -28.90
N ASP A 299 -14.42 16.49 -29.42
CA ASP A 299 -15.28 16.46 -30.61
C ASP A 299 -16.72 16.89 -30.32
N ALA A 300 -17.26 16.57 -29.14
CA ALA A 300 -18.55 17.10 -28.72
C ALA A 300 -18.52 18.62 -28.51
N GLU A 301 -17.41 19.18 -28.02
CA GLU A 301 -17.23 20.62 -27.84
C GLU A 301 -17.15 21.38 -29.17
N LYS A 302 -16.57 20.78 -30.21
CA LYS A 302 -16.55 21.38 -31.58
C LYS A 302 -17.94 21.62 -32.16
N THR A 303 -18.96 20.94 -31.64
CA THR A 303 -20.36 21.08 -32.10
C THR A 303 -21.17 22.07 -31.25
N ASP A 304 -20.52 22.81 -30.33
CA ASP A 304 -21.11 23.74 -29.34
C ASP A 304 -22.16 23.12 -28.39
N ALA A 305 -22.48 21.83 -28.54
CA ALA A 305 -23.42 21.11 -27.69
C ALA A 305 -22.77 20.58 -26.40
N GLY A 306 -21.48 20.23 -26.47
CA GLY A 306 -20.73 19.58 -25.41
C GLY A 306 -21.27 18.20 -25.02
N VAL A 307 -20.64 17.55 -24.03
CA VAL A 307 -21.15 16.28 -23.48
C VAL A 307 -22.16 16.57 -22.36
N GLN A 308 -23.41 16.16 -22.56
CA GLN A 308 -24.49 16.31 -21.59
C GLN A 308 -25.03 14.94 -21.15
N TRP A 309 -25.76 14.89 -20.03
CA TRP A 309 -26.35 13.64 -19.54
C TRP A 309 -27.30 12.98 -20.56
N GLY A 310 -27.98 13.76 -21.39
CA GLY A 310 -28.86 13.26 -22.44
C GLY A 310 -28.13 12.74 -23.70
N THR A 311 -26.92 13.25 -23.97
CA THR A 311 -26.10 12.90 -25.14
C THR A 311 -25.00 11.87 -24.83
N LEU A 312 -24.91 11.41 -23.57
CA LEU A 312 -23.86 10.51 -23.08
C LEU A 312 -23.71 9.21 -23.90
N ASN A 313 -24.83 8.65 -24.36
CA ASN A 313 -24.87 7.39 -25.10
C ASN A 313 -24.95 7.60 -26.63
N GLN A 314 -24.74 8.83 -27.10
CA GLN A 314 -24.73 9.17 -28.52
C GLN A 314 -23.29 9.48 -28.94
N PRO A 315 -22.84 9.00 -30.12
CA PRO A 315 -21.53 9.35 -30.62
C PRO A 315 -21.46 10.84 -30.99
N PRO A 316 -20.32 11.52 -30.79
CA PRO A 316 -20.17 12.95 -31.04
C PRO A 316 -20.19 13.31 -32.53
N THR A 317 -19.76 12.38 -33.39
CA THR A 317 -19.74 12.53 -34.85
C THR A 317 -20.52 11.41 -35.51
N VAL A 318 -21.12 11.70 -36.67
CA VAL A 318 -21.92 10.72 -37.43
C VAL A 318 -21.08 9.55 -37.93
N ASP A 319 -19.76 9.77 -38.08
CA ASP A 319 -18.81 8.79 -38.56
C ASP A 319 -18.22 7.89 -37.45
N ASP A 320 -18.45 8.21 -36.17
CA ASP A 320 -17.99 7.39 -35.05
C ASP A 320 -19.14 6.56 -34.45
N ASN A 321 -18.82 5.34 -34.02
CA ASN A 321 -19.74 4.38 -33.43
C ASN A 321 -19.48 4.18 -31.91
N PHE A 322 -18.66 5.02 -31.30
CA PHE A 322 -18.23 4.88 -29.90
C PHE A 322 -18.65 6.09 -29.07
N ALA A 323 -19.35 5.86 -27.95
CA ALA A 323 -19.95 6.92 -27.14
C ALA A 323 -19.20 7.16 -25.82
N PHE A 324 -19.35 8.36 -25.25
CA PHE A 324 -18.71 8.71 -23.98
C PHE A 324 -19.18 7.82 -22.81
N GLY A 325 -20.45 7.39 -22.83
CA GLY A 325 -21.01 6.47 -21.83
C GLY A 325 -20.29 5.11 -21.80
N GLU A 326 -19.82 4.61 -22.94
CA GLU A 326 -19.07 3.35 -23.03
C GLU A 326 -17.69 3.48 -22.38
N VAL A 327 -17.04 4.65 -22.50
CA VAL A 327 -15.79 4.96 -21.80
C VAL A 327 -16.00 4.95 -20.28
N LEU A 328 -17.05 5.61 -19.78
CA LEU A 328 -17.36 5.64 -18.34
C LEU A 328 -17.68 4.24 -17.79
N TYR A 329 -18.43 3.44 -18.56
CA TYR A 329 -18.71 2.06 -18.21
C TYR A 329 -17.43 1.23 -18.12
N MET A 330 -16.53 1.35 -19.10
CA MET A 330 -15.25 0.63 -19.09
C MET A 330 -14.34 1.07 -17.94
N LEU A 331 -14.31 2.35 -17.58
CA LEU A 331 -13.58 2.83 -16.40
C LEU A 331 -14.11 2.21 -15.08
N PHE A 332 -15.43 2.02 -14.98
CA PHE A 332 -16.03 1.35 -13.82
C PHE A 332 -15.68 -0.14 -13.79
N VAL A 333 -15.72 -0.82 -14.95
CA VAL A 333 -15.32 -2.23 -15.08
C VAL A 333 -13.84 -2.40 -14.70
N ASP A 334 -12.98 -1.50 -15.18
CA ASP A 334 -11.55 -1.51 -14.85
C ASP A 334 -11.30 -1.36 -13.34
N TRP A 335 -11.97 -0.39 -12.69
CA TRP A 335 -11.91 -0.21 -11.24
C TRP A 335 -12.34 -1.47 -10.48
N LEU A 336 -13.38 -2.16 -10.94
CA LEU A 336 -13.86 -3.39 -10.32
C LEU A 336 -12.83 -4.53 -10.47
N ILE A 337 -12.25 -4.71 -11.66
CA ILE A 337 -11.24 -5.74 -11.93
C ILE A 337 -10.01 -5.52 -11.04
N HIS A 338 -9.48 -4.29 -11.00
CA HIS A 338 -8.32 -3.96 -10.18
C HIS A 338 -8.60 -4.09 -8.68
N SER A 339 -9.82 -3.77 -8.22
CA SER A 339 -10.23 -3.94 -6.82
C SER A 339 -10.31 -5.42 -6.43
N LEU A 340 -10.85 -6.28 -7.31
CA LEU A 340 -10.90 -7.72 -7.10
C LEU A 340 -9.50 -8.34 -7.13
N LEU A 341 -8.64 -7.89 -8.04
CA LEU A 341 -7.25 -8.32 -8.12
C LEU A 341 -6.48 -7.95 -6.84
N LEU A 342 -6.65 -6.72 -6.34
CA LEU A 342 -6.03 -6.27 -5.08
C LEU A 342 -6.50 -7.11 -3.89
N TRP A 343 -7.80 -7.38 -3.79
CA TRP A 343 -8.37 -8.23 -2.75
C TRP A 343 -7.81 -9.66 -2.83
N TYR A 344 -7.69 -10.22 -4.02
CA TYR A 344 -7.13 -11.55 -4.24
C TYR A 344 -5.64 -11.62 -3.90
N ILE A 345 -4.83 -10.69 -4.40
CA ILE A 345 -3.37 -10.65 -4.16
C ILE A 345 -3.09 -10.47 -2.67
N ASP A 346 -3.79 -9.57 -1.96
CA ASP A 346 -3.55 -9.34 -0.53
C ASP A 346 -3.97 -10.54 0.34
N ALA A 347 -4.94 -11.34 -0.12
CA ALA A 347 -5.39 -12.55 0.58
C ALA A 347 -4.47 -13.76 0.34
N VAL A 348 -4.05 -13.98 -0.91
CA VAL A 348 -3.24 -15.15 -1.32
C VAL A 348 -1.75 -14.91 -1.11
N PHE A 349 -1.29 -13.69 -1.36
CA PHE A 349 0.11 -13.27 -1.23
C PHE A 349 0.27 -12.11 -0.25
N PRO A 350 0.00 -12.30 1.05
CA PRO A 350 0.14 -11.24 2.04
C PRO A 350 1.60 -10.73 2.17
N GLY A 351 2.59 -11.54 1.78
CA GLY A 351 4.03 -11.24 1.84
C GLY A 351 4.74 -12.16 2.84
N ASP A 352 5.84 -11.68 3.43
CA ASP A 352 6.62 -12.43 4.45
C ASP A 352 5.85 -12.66 5.76
N TYR A 353 4.75 -11.93 5.95
CA TYR A 353 3.99 -11.86 7.18
C TYR A 353 2.48 -11.92 6.92
N GLY A 354 1.75 -12.64 7.77
CA GLY A 354 0.32 -12.90 7.59
C GLY A 354 0.02 -14.36 7.20
N VAL A 355 -1.21 -14.78 7.47
CA VAL A 355 -1.71 -16.10 7.09
C VAL A 355 -2.20 -16.03 5.64
N ALA A 356 -1.44 -16.60 4.71
CA ALA A 356 -1.86 -16.75 3.31
C ALA A 356 -3.10 -17.65 3.24
N GLN A 357 -4.13 -17.17 2.56
CA GLN A 357 -5.33 -17.96 2.30
C GLN A 357 -5.08 -18.90 1.11
N PRO A 358 -5.75 -20.07 1.06
CA PRO A 358 -5.68 -20.93 -0.12
C PRO A 358 -6.19 -20.17 -1.36
N PRO A 359 -5.67 -20.42 -2.58
CA PRO A 359 -6.09 -19.70 -3.79
C PRO A 359 -7.61 -19.73 -4.04
N TYR A 360 -8.27 -20.81 -3.61
CA TYR A 360 -9.72 -21.01 -3.73
C TYR A 360 -10.53 -20.49 -2.52
N PHE A 361 -9.95 -19.64 -1.65
CA PHE A 361 -10.59 -19.21 -0.39
C PHE A 361 -11.98 -18.60 -0.57
N PHE A 362 -12.20 -17.89 -1.68
CA PHE A 362 -13.47 -17.23 -2.01
C PHE A 362 -14.63 -18.20 -2.25
N VAL A 363 -14.36 -19.50 -2.45
CA VAL A 363 -15.39 -20.54 -2.61
C VAL A 363 -15.73 -21.19 -1.27
N LEU A 364 -14.89 -21.06 -0.24
CA LEU A 364 -15.14 -21.71 1.05
C LEU A 364 -16.28 -21.01 1.80
N PRO A 365 -17.35 -21.75 2.20
CA PRO A 365 -18.42 -21.19 3.03
C PRO A 365 -17.92 -20.65 4.38
N SER A 366 -16.83 -21.23 4.91
CA SER A 366 -16.18 -20.78 6.14
C SER A 366 -15.61 -19.37 6.06
N TYR A 367 -15.27 -18.88 4.86
CA TYR A 367 -14.78 -17.53 4.66
C TYR A 367 -15.90 -16.49 4.79
N TRP A 368 -17.07 -16.77 4.20
CA TRP A 368 -18.19 -15.83 4.15
C TRP A 368 -19.08 -15.87 5.38
N CYS A 369 -19.34 -17.05 5.93
CA CYS A 369 -20.30 -17.24 7.02
C CYS A 369 -19.66 -17.29 8.41
N GLY A 370 -18.33 -17.28 8.49
CA GLY A 370 -17.59 -17.49 9.72
C GLY A 370 -17.73 -18.92 10.26
N THR A 371 -16.80 -19.35 11.09
CA THR A 371 -16.94 -20.59 11.85
C THR A 371 -17.79 -20.33 13.09
N LYS A 372 -18.79 -21.18 13.34
CA LYS A 372 -19.52 -21.16 14.62
C LYS A 372 -18.54 -21.53 15.74
N PRO A 373 -18.59 -20.86 16.90
CA PRO A 373 -17.75 -21.22 18.03
C PRO A 373 -18.14 -22.63 18.49
N GLU A 374 -17.23 -23.59 18.34
CA GLU A 374 -17.37 -24.87 19.03
C GLU A 374 -17.02 -24.63 20.50
N THR A 375 -18.04 -24.62 21.35
CA THR A 375 -17.85 -24.78 22.80
C THR A 375 -17.23 -26.15 23.00
N VAL A 376 -15.92 -26.21 23.19
CA VAL A 376 -15.24 -27.45 23.55
C VAL A 376 -15.74 -27.83 24.94
N MET A 377 -16.71 -28.75 24.98
CA MET A 377 -17.09 -29.41 26.22
C MET A 377 -15.88 -30.16 26.75
N ILE A 378 -15.54 -29.87 28.00
CA ILE A 378 -14.47 -30.53 28.74
C ILE A 378 -14.87 -32.00 28.89
N GLY A 379 -14.34 -32.85 28.01
CA GLY A 379 -14.38 -34.29 28.19
C GLY A 379 -13.46 -34.68 29.33
N THR A 380 -14.04 -34.92 30.51
CA THR A 380 -13.41 -35.67 31.58
C THR A 380 -13.10 -37.10 31.09
N GLY A 381 -11.82 -37.45 31.07
CA GLY A 381 -11.36 -38.83 31.12
C GLY A 381 -11.24 -39.57 29.78
N SER A 382 -10.03 -39.57 29.23
CA SER A 382 -9.51 -40.74 28.51
C SER A 382 -8.27 -41.21 29.24
N LYS A 383 -8.39 -42.32 29.96
CA LYS A 383 -7.26 -43.14 30.39
C LYS A 383 -6.53 -43.57 29.12
N VAL A 384 -5.33 -43.06 28.91
CA VAL A 384 -4.37 -43.61 27.95
C VAL A 384 -3.33 -44.31 28.80
N ASP A 385 -3.08 -45.57 28.48
CA ASP A 385 -2.12 -46.43 29.15
C ASP A 385 -0.72 -45.83 29.03
N VAL A 386 -0.13 -45.53 30.17
CA VAL A 386 1.20 -44.93 30.32
C VAL A 386 1.99 -45.86 31.22
N GLU A 387 2.72 -46.79 30.62
CA GLU A 387 3.81 -47.47 31.29
C GLU A 387 5.10 -47.21 30.50
N ASP A 388 6.08 -46.68 31.23
CA ASP A 388 7.53 -46.61 30.94
C ASP A 388 8.18 -45.38 30.28
N VAL A 389 7.47 -44.29 29.94
CA VAL A 389 8.12 -43.02 29.48
C VAL A 389 7.78 -41.77 30.34
N ALA A 390 6.84 -41.86 31.28
CA ALA A 390 6.29 -40.69 31.97
C ALA A 390 7.00 -40.27 33.27
N VAL A 391 7.93 -41.06 33.81
CA VAL A 391 8.52 -40.77 35.12
C VAL A 391 9.52 -39.59 35.07
N GLU A 392 10.19 -39.35 33.93
CA GLU A 392 11.14 -38.23 33.79
C GLU A 392 10.47 -36.89 33.43
N LYS A 393 9.41 -36.90 32.59
CA LYS A 393 8.72 -35.66 32.17
C LYS A 393 7.95 -34.98 33.30
N VAL A 394 7.45 -35.75 34.28
CA VAL A 394 6.69 -35.20 35.43
C VAL A 394 7.60 -34.44 36.41
N GLN A 395 8.92 -34.68 36.40
CA GLN A 395 9.85 -34.02 37.33
C GLN A 395 10.39 -32.66 36.85
N GLN A 396 10.24 -32.34 35.55
CA GLN A 396 10.79 -31.12 34.96
C GLN A 396 9.80 -29.93 35.02
N PHE A 397 8.54 -30.21 35.35
CA PHE A 397 7.45 -29.24 35.36
C PHE A 397 6.87 -29.15 36.77
N GLU A 398 6.81 -27.95 37.32
CA GLU A 398 6.04 -27.68 38.52
C GLU A 398 4.55 -27.89 38.20
N PRO A 399 3.78 -28.57 39.08
CA PRO A 399 2.37 -28.83 38.85
C PRO A 399 1.57 -27.55 38.58
N ASP A 400 0.51 -27.70 37.81
CA ASP A 400 -0.38 -26.61 37.46
C ASP A 400 -1.19 -26.14 38.69
N PRO A 401 -1.31 -24.82 38.94
CA PRO A 401 -2.10 -24.28 40.04
C PRO A 401 -3.58 -24.61 39.87
N VAL A 402 -4.19 -25.20 40.91
CA VAL A 402 -5.58 -25.70 40.87
C VAL A 402 -6.62 -24.58 40.89
N ASN A 403 -6.27 -23.39 41.40
CA ASN A 403 -7.20 -22.28 41.64
C ASN A 403 -7.07 -21.12 40.64
N LEU A 404 -6.33 -21.28 39.54
CA LEU A 404 -6.11 -20.21 38.57
C LEU A 404 -6.67 -20.55 37.19
N THR A 405 -7.31 -19.57 36.57
CA THR A 405 -7.78 -19.63 35.19
C THR A 405 -6.60 -19.53 34.24
N ALA A 406 -6.50 -20.45 33.29
CA ALA A 406 -5.47 -20.40 32.26
C ALA A 406 -5.85 -19.37 31.18
N GLY A 407 -5.15 -18.23 31.14
CA GLY A 407 -5.36 -17.21 30.11
C GLY A 407 -4.76 -17.58 28.75
N ILE A 408 -3.68 -18.36 28.72
CA ILE A 408 -3.09 -18.94 27.51
C ILE A 408 -2.85 -20.44 27.75
N GLN A 409 -3.38 -21.29 26.88
CA GLN A 409 -3.14 -22.74 26.88
C GLN A 409 -2.54 -23.14 25.54
N ILE A 410 -1.30 -23.63 25.54
CA ILE A 410 -0.61 -24.11 24.35
C ILE A 410 -0.70 -25.63 24.29
N LYS A 411 -1.18 -26.19 23.17
CA LYS A 411 -1.38 -27.62 22.95
C LYS A 411 -0.57 -28.12 21.75
N ASN A 412 0.55 -28.77 22.03
CA ASN A 412 1.41 -29.46 21.05
C ASN A 412 1.84 -28.57 19.86
N LEU A 413 2.15 -27.31 20.14
CA LEU A 413 2.39 -26.29 19.12
C LEU A 413 3.71 -26.57 18.37
N LYS A 414 3.66 -26.52 17.04
CA LYS A 414 4.81 -26.82 16.17
C LYS A 414 4.91 -25.84 15.02
N LYS A 415 6.14 -25.42 14.69
CA LYS A 415 6.43 -24.60 13.51
C LYS A 415 7.65 -25.11 12.76
N LYS A 416 7.47 -25.35 11.47
CA LYS A 416 8.53 -25.63 10.51
C LYS A 416 8.62 -24.50 9.50
N PHE A 417 9.83 -24.02 9.23
CA PHE A 417 10.12 -23.10 8.13
C PHE A 417 10.89 -23.84 7.04
N LYS A 418 10.49 -23.65 5.79
CA LYS A 418 11.20 -24.15 4.61
C LYS A 418 11.90 -22.97 3.95
N SER A 419 13.21 -23.02 3.82
CA SER A 419 14.00 -22.01 3.10
C SER A 419 15.10 -22.71 2.30
N ASN A 420 15.20 -22.42 1.00
CA ASN A 420 16.19 -23.00 0.09
C ASN A 420 16.32 -24.54 0.17
N GLY A 421 15.18 -25.25 0.28
CA GLY A 421 15.14 -26.71 0.41
C GLY A 421 15.44 -27.25 1.82
N ILE A 422 15.96 -26.43 2.74
CA ILE A 422 16.25 -26.80 4.12
C ILE A 422 15.01 -26.56 4.99
N THR A 423 14.58 -27.59 5.72
CA THR A 423 13.48 -27.48 6.69
C THR A 423 14.05 -27.27 8.09
N LYS A 424 13.88 -26.07 8.65
CA LYS A 424 14.25 -25.75 10.04
C LYS A 424 13.01 -25.85 10.93
N ILE A 425 13.09 -26.69 11.97
CA ILE A 425 12.07 -26.77 13.01
C ILE A 425 12.39 -25.66 14.02
N ALA A 426 11.52 -24.66 14.14
CA ALA A 426 11.71 -23.54 15.05
C ALA A 426 11.01 -23.75 16.40
N VAL A 427 9.90 -24.50 16.40
CA VAL A 427 9.15 -24.88 17.59
C VAL A 427 8.70 -26.33 17.40
N ASN A 428 8.92 -27.18 18.40
CA ASN A 428 8.67 -28.61 18.34
C ASN A 428 7.89 -29.07 19.57
N ASP A 429 6.57 -29.23 19.41
CA ASP A 429 5.70 -29.84 20.42
C ASP A 429 5.66 -29.10 21.77
N VAL A 430 5.59 -27.77 21.72
CA VAL A 430 5.47 -26.95 22.93
C VAL A 430 4.06 -27.07 23.49
N SER A 431 3.97 -27.49 24.76
CA SER A 431 2.73 -27.49 25.53
C SER A 431 2.99 -26.78 26.86
N LEU A 432 2.23 -25.72 27.15
CA LEU A 432 2.44 -24.86 28.30
C LEU A 432 1.15 -24.11 28.63
N ASN A 433 0.82 -24.04 29.92
CA ASN A 433 -0.31 -23.27 30.45
C ASN A 433 0.23 -22.01 31.15
N MET A 434 -0.44 -20.88 30.94
CA MET A 434 -0.13 -19.58 31.56
C MET A 434 -1.40 -19.03 32.20
N TYR A 435 -1.26 -18.43 33.37
CA TYR A 435 -2.38 -18.16 34.27
C TYR A 435 -2.66 -16.67 34.45
N GLU A 436 -3.93 -16.36 34.69
CA GLU A 436 -4.38 -15.03 35.04
C GLU A 436 -3.79 -14.57 36.39
N GLY A 437 -3.37 -13.30 36.46
CA GLY A 437 -2.71 -12.75 37.64
C GLY A 437 -1.21 -13.07 37.73
N GLN A 438 -0.65 -13.79 36.76
CA GLN A 438 0.76 -14.20 36.75
C GLN A 438 1.53 -13.63 35.55
N ILE A 439 2.82 -13.38 35.78
CA ILE A 439 3.79 -13.13 34.73
C ILE A 439 4.54 -14.44 34.44
N THR A 440 4.38 -14.96 33.23
CA THR A 440 5.16 -16.11 32.75
C THR A 440 6.33 -15.64 31.91
N ALA A 441 7.56 -15.91 32.36
CA ALA A 441 8.78 -15.58 31.66
C ALA A 441 9.25 -16.77 30.79
N LEU A 442 9.20 -16.62 29.46
CA LEU A 442 9.77 -17.54 28.50
C LEU A 442 11.25 -17.22 28.28
N LEU A 443 12.11 -17.96 28.97
CA LEU A 443 13.56 -17.80 28.96
C LEU A 443 14.21 -18.74 27.94
N GLY A 444 15.27 -18.30 27.27
CA GLY A 444 16.05 -19.17 26.38
C GLY A 444 17.11 -18.38 25.63
N HIS A 445 18.06 -19.06 24.99
CA HIS A 445 19.06 -18.39 24.15
C HIS A 445 18.45 -17.85 22.84
N ASN A 446 19.23 -17.08 22.09
CA ASN A 446 18.83 -16.60 20.78
C ASN A 446 18.70 -17.77 19.81
N GLY A 447 17.58 -17.84 19.09
CA GLY A 447 17.26 -18.96 18.19
C GLY A 447 16.55 -20.15 18.85
N ALA A 448 16.28 -20.12 20.16
CA ALA A 448 15.57 -21.19 20.86
C ALA A 448 14.08 -21.35 20.45
N GLY A 449 13.50 -20.38 19.74
CA GLY A 449 12.10 -20.41 19.27
C GLY A 449 11.14 -19.45 19.98
N LYS A 450 11.61 -18.62 20.92
CA LYS A 450 10.77 -17.71 21.75
C LYS A 450 9.85 -16.80 20.93
N THR A 451 10.44 -15.97 20.07
CA THR A 451 9.72 -15.06 19.18
C THR A 451 8.83 -15.81 18.18
N THR A 452 9.23 -17.03 17.76
CA THR A 452 8.40 -17.87 16.88
C THR A 452 7.15 -18.36 17.60
N THR A 453 7.27 -18.79 18.86
CA THR A 453 6.13 -19.16 19.70
C THR A 453 5.20 -17.97 19.88
N MET A 454 5.72 -16.80 20.23
CA MET A 454 4.91 -15.58 20.35
C MET A 454 4.14 -15.26 19.05
N PHE A 455 4.81 -15.26 17.90
CA PHE A 455 4.17 -14.94 16.63
C PHE A 455 3.06 -15.92 16.22
N MET A 456 3.13 -17.18 16.68
CA MET A 456 2.00 -18.10 16.53
C MET A 456 0.84 -17.73 17.46
N LEU A 457 1.12 -17.37 18.71
CA LEU A 457 0.10 -16.97 19.69
C LEU A 457 -0.64 -15.69 19.27
N THR A 458 0.06 -14.72 18.68
CA THR A 458 -0.53 -13.48 18.18
C THR A 458 -1.23 -13.65 16.81
N GLY A 459 -1.12 -14.84 16.20
CA GLY A 459 -1.64 -15.16 14.87
C GLY A 459 -0.96 -14.37 13.75
N PHE A 460 0.31 -14.03 13.91
CA PHE A 460 1.13 -13.40 12.88
C PHE A 460 1.47 -14.37 11.74
N PHE A 461 1.69 -15.65 12.09
CA PHE A 461 1.69 -16.76 11.14
C PHE A 461 1.06 -18.01 11.76
N PRO A 462 0.48 -18.91 10.95
CA PRO A 462 -0.21 -20.07 11.49
C PRO A 462 0.80 -21.12 11.99
N PRO A 463 0.45 -21.90 13.02
CA PRO A 463 1.22 -23.07 13.42
C PRO A 463 1.16 -24.17 12.34
N THR A 464 2.24 -24.94 12.20
CA THR A 464 2.29 -26.11 11.31
C THR A 464 1.43 -27.26 11.86
N SER A 465 1.48 -27.50 13.17
CA SER A 465 0.60 -28.42 13.90
C SER A 465 0.38 -27.92 15.34
N GLY A 466 -0.63 -28.45 16.03
CA GLY A 466 -1.01 -27.99 17.38
C GLY A 466 -1.75 -26.65 17.41
N THR A 467 -2.38 -26.33 18.52
CA THR A 467 -3.19 -25.11 18.67
C THR A 467 -2.88 -24.38 19.97
N ALA A 468 -3.40 -23.16 20.12
CA ALA A 468 -3.39 -22.44 21.37
C ALA A 468 -4.77 -21.84 21.63
N ILE A 469 -5.18 -21.85 22.90
CA ILE A 469 -6.43 -21.25 23.37
C ILE A 469 -6.06 -20.03 24.21
N ILE A 470 -6.53 -18.86 23.80
CA ILE A 470 -6.28 -17.58 24.48
C ILE A 470 -7.62 -17.03 24.93
N ASN A 471 -7.80 -16.88 26.25
CA ASN A 471 -9.04 -16.39 26.86
C ASN A 471 -10.30 -17.13 26.34
N GLY A 472 -10.18 -18.46 26.17
CA GLY A 472 -11.26 -19.34 25.67
C GLY A 472 -11.40 -19.45 24.15
N TYR A 473 -10.63 -18.69 23.36
CA TYR A 473 -10.70 -18.69 21.89
C TYR A 473 -9.50 -19.39 21.25
N ASP A 474 -9.73 -20.21 20.22
CA ASP A 474 -8.67 -20.93 19.50
C ASP A 474 -8.01 -20.01 18.45
N ILE A 475 -6.68 -19.93 18.42
CA ILE A 475 -5.92 -19.07 17.50
C ILE A 475 -6.09 -19.40 16.01
N ARG A 476 -6.51 -20.63 15.67
CA ARG A 476 -6.75 -21.07 14.29
C ARG A 476 -8.17 -20.77 13.83
N LYS A 477 -9.15 -20.84 14.73
CA LYS A 477 -10.58 -20.68 14.41
C LYS A 477 -11.07 -19.25 14.67
N ASP A 478 -10.74 -18.67 15.82
CA ASP A 478 -11.39 -17.47 16.37
C ASP A 478 -10.41 -16.30 16.62
N LEU A 479 -9.52 -16.07 15.66
CA LEU A 479 -8.43 -15.11 15.82
C LEU A 479 -8.90 -13.65 16.04
N ALA A 480 -10.07 -13.26 15.53
CA ALA A 480 -10.63 -11.93 15.75
C ALA A 480 -10.94 -11.67 17.23
N ASN A 481 -11.51 -12.65 17.92
CA ASN A 481 -11.83 -12.56 19.34
C ASN A 481 -10.57 -12.62 20.20
N VAL A 482 -9.61 -13.48 19.86
CA VAL A 482 -8.28 -13.51 20.49
C VAL A 482 -7.66 -12.11 20.50
N ARG A 483 -7.63 -11.46 19.33
CA ARG A 483 -7.01 -10.14 19.12
C ARG A 483 -7.72 -9.00 19.84
N SER A 484 -9.03 -9.11 20.08
CA SER A 484 -9.80 -8.09 20.80
C SER A 484 -9.34 -7.90 22.25
N SER A 485 -8.79 -8.95 22.86
CA SER A 485 -8.33 -8.95 24.26
C SER A 485 -6.81 -8.98 24.41
N LEU A 486 -6.06 -8.91 23.30
CA LEU A 486 -4.61 -9.11 23.25
C LEU A 486 -3.86 -7.77 23.20
N GLY A 487 -2.91 -7.59 24.12
CA GLY A 487 -1.87 -6.58 24.07
C GLY A 487 -0.56 -7.18 23.53
N LEU A 488 0.12 -6.48 22.63
CA LEU A 488 1.37 -6.97 22.04
C LEU A 488 2.45 -5.87 22.05
N CYS A 489 3.62 -6.19 22.59
CA CYS A 489 4.86 -5.44 22.42
C CYS A 489 5.86 -6.32 21.64
N PRO A 490 6.03 -6.10 20.33
CA PRO A 490 6.96 -6.87 19.49
C PRO A 490 8.43 -6.51 19.78
N GLN A 491 9.39 -7.31 19.31
CA GLN A 491 10.83 -7.06 19.53
C GLN A 491 11.30 -5.70 18.96
N HIS A 492 10.85 -5.35 17.76
CA HIS A 492 11.09 -4.05 17.16
C HIS A 492 9.90 -3.12 17.41
N ASP A 493 10.15 -1.87 17.79
CA ASP A 493 9.08 -0.92 18.11
C ASP A 493 8.33 -0.49 16.83
N ILE A 494 7.10 -1.00 16.66
CA ILE A 494 6.22 -0.68 15.52
C ILE A 494 5.39 0.54 15.88
N LEU A 495 5.95 1.74 15.65
CA LEU A 495 5.35 3.03 16.01
C LEU A 495 5.10 3.90 14.77
N PHE A 496 4.14 4.82 14.87
CA PHE A 496 3.92 5.82 13.83
C PHE A 496 4.84 7.02 14.07
N ASP A 497 5.92 7.13 13.29
CA ASP A 497 6.97 8.14 13.44
C ASP A 497 6.43 9.58 13.63
N ASN A 498 5.36 9.91 12.91
CA ASN A 498 4.75 11.24 12.90
C ASN A 498 3.51 11.37 13.79
N LEU A 499 3.28 10.47 14.75
CA LEU A 499 2.28 10.64 15.82
C LEU A 499 2.95 10.97 17.15
N THR A 500 2.29 11.74 18.01
CA THR A 500 2.81 12.04 19.35
C THR A 500 2.59 10.89 20.33
N VAL A 501 3.29 10.87 21.46
CA VAL A 501 3.07 9.88 22.54
C VAL A 501 1.61 9.80 22.96
N GLU A 502 0.97 10.95 23.22
CA GLU A 502 -0.45 11.01 23.58
C GLU A 502 -1.36 10.49 22.46
N GLU A 503 -1.06 10.80 21.20
CA GLU A 503 -1.86 10.33 20.07
C GLU A 503 -1.74 8.82 19.83
N HIS A 504 -0.57 8.23 20.11
CA HIS A 504 -0.41 6.77 20.09
C HIS A 504 -1.30 6.10 21.12
N PHE A 505 -1.24 6.56 22.38
CA PHE A 505 -2.10 6.00 23.43
C PHE A 505 -3.58 6.18 23.11
N TYR A 506 -3.98 7.37 22.65
CA TYR A 506 -5.37 7.61 22.21
C TYR A 506 -5.80 6.65 21.10
N PHE A 507 -4.95 6.48 20.08
CA PHE A 507 -5.25 5.61 18.93
C PHE A 507 -5.44 4.15 19.38
N PHE A 508 -4.51 3.61 20.14
CA PHE A 508 -4.57 2.21 20.57
C PHE A 508 -5.62 1.95 21.66
N ALA A 509 -5.89 2.92 22.54
CA ALA A 509 -7.00 2.83 23.49
C ALA A 509 -8.36 2.76 22.78
N LYS A 510 -8.58 3.64 21.77
CA LYS A 510 -9.78 3.59 20.91
C LYS A 510 -9.89 2.27 20.15
N LEU A 511 -8.76 1.78 19.61
CA LEU A 511 -8.72 0.53 18.85
C LEU A 511 -9.14 -0.67 19.70
N LYS A 512 -8.70 -0.72 20.96
CA LYS A 512 -9.07 -1.72 21.97
C LYS A 512 -10.43 -1.46 22.63
N HIS A 513 -11.27 -0.62 22.04
CA HIS A 513 -12.63 -0.33 22.51
C HIS A 513 -12.73 0.24 23.94
N CYS A 514 -11.71 0.97 24.40
CA CYS A 514 -11.75 1.67 25.68
C CYS A 514 -12.87 2.75 25.67
N PRO A 515 -13.72 2.83 26.72
CA PRO A 515 -14.74 3.86 26.84
C PRO A 515 -14.15 5.27 26.77
N ALA A 516 -14.82 6.18 26.06
CA ALA A 516 -14.30 7.53 25.82
C ALA A 516 -14.07 8.34 27.13
N SER A 517 -14.82 8.03 28.19
CA SER A 517 -14.64 8.61 29.53
C SER A 517 -13.28 8.27 30.14
N ASP A 518 -12.79 7.06 29.89
CA ASP A 518 -11.67 6.47 30.62
C ASP A 518 -10.34 6.66 29.89
N ILE A 519 -10.40 6.88 28.57
CA ILE A 519 -9.22 7.05 27.70
C ILE A 519 -8.28 8.11 28.26
N LYS A 520 -8.79 9.29 28.63
CA LYS A 520 -7.93 10.39 29.11
C LYS A 520 -7.21 10.00 30.41
N THR A 521 -7.94 9.41 31.35
CA THR A 521 -7.40 8.93 32.63
C THR A 521 -6.35 7.83 32.43
N GLN A 522 -6.59 6.89 31.51
CA GLN A 522 -5.62 5.84 31.17
C GLN A 522 -4.36 6.41 30.50
N ILE A 523 -4.51 7.37 29.58
CA ILE A 523 -3.37 8.05 28.94
C ILE A 523 -2.53 8.75 30.02
N ASP A 524 -3.17 9.53 30.91
CA ASP A 524 -2.48 10.25 31.97
C ASP A 524 -1.73 9.28 32.91
N TYR A 525 -2.37 8.17 33.28
CA TYR A 525 -1.76 7.12 34.09
C TYR A 525 -0.52 6.51 33.44
N TYR A 526 -0.62 6.02 32.20
CA TYR A 526 0.51 5.33 31.54
C TYR A 526 1.63 6.30 31.15
N VAL A 527 1.31 7.52 30.72
CA VAL A 527 2.33 8.54 30.41
C VAL A 527 3.17 8.87 31.65
N ASN A 528 2.54 9.01 32.82
CA ASN A 528 3.24 9.29 34.07
C ASN A 528 4.01 8.05 34.57
N SER A 529 3.37 6.88 34.56
CA SER A 529 3.98 5.64 35.07
C SER A 529 5.19 5.18 34.24
N LEU A 530 5.22 5.49 32.94
CA LEU A 530 6.37 5.20 32.06
C LEU A 530 7.46 6.28 32.12
N GLY A 531 7.22 7.39 32.83
CA GLY A 531 8.14 8.54 32.84
C GLY A 531 8.23 9.25 31.48
N LEU A 532 7.13 9.29 30.72
CA LEU A 532 7.04 9.97 29.43
C LEU A 532 6.31 11.33 29.51
N GLY A 533 6.06 11.84 30.72
CA GLY A 533 5.31 13.09 30.96
C GLY A 533 5.84 14.29 30.16
N GLU A 534 7.14 14.55 30.23
CA GLU A 534 7.78 15.66 29.50
C GLU A 534 7.72 15.49 27.97
N LYS A 535 7.67 14.23 27.50
CA LYS A 535 7.65 13.86 26.08
C LYS A 535 6.24 13.55 25.56
N ARG A 536 5.20 13.87 26.33
CA ARG A 536 3.80 13.57 25.98
C ARG A 536 3.36 14.09 24.59
N LYS A 537 3.81 15.29 24.22
CA LYS A 537 3.45 15.95 22.95
C LYS A 537 4.52 15.83 21.86
N GLU A 538 5.56 15.06 22.12
CA GLU A 538 6.67 14.84 21.19
C GLU A 538 6.35 13.69 20.24
N PHE A 539 6.90 13.77 19.02
CA PHE A 539 6.71 12.75 17.99
C PHE A 539 7.50 11.49 18.29
N ALA A 540 6.99 10.32 17.89
CA ALA A 540 7.68 9.06 18.15
C ALA A 540 9.10 9.03 17.55
N HIS A 541 9.34 9.64 16.39
CA HIS A 541 10.69 9.65 15.79
C HIS A 541 11.73 10.45 16.60
N THR A 542 11.33 11.41 17.45
CA THR A 542 12.25 12.20 18.30
C THR A 542 12.61 11.51 19.60
N LEU A 543 11.91 10.42 19.96
CA LEU A 543 12.16 9.62 21.16
C LEU A 543 13.45 8.79 21.02
N SER A 544 14.18 8.64 22.13
CA SER A 544 15.30 7.69 22.21
C SER A 544 14.82 6.24 22.08
N GLY A 545 15.72 5.30 21.77
CA GLY A 545 15.35 3.87 21.66
C GLY A 545 14.66 3.33 22.92
N GLY A 546 15.18 3.63 24.11
CA GLY A 546 14.54 3.24 25.38
C GLY A 546 13.19 3.91 25.61
N GLN A 547 12.99 5.16 25.15
CA GLN A 547 11.69 5.84 25.24
C GLN A 547 10.65 5.26 24.26
N LYS A 548 11.06 4.93 23.03
CA LYS A 548 10.22 4.20 22.06
C LYS A 548 9.79 2.86 22.65
N ARG A 549 10.71 2.18 23.32
CA ARG A 549 10.44 0.91 23.99
C ARG A 549 9.41 1.03 25.10
N LYS A 550 9.55 2.05 25.95
CA LYS A 550 8.55 2.40 26.98
C LYS A 550 7.18 2.67 26.38
N LEU A 551 7.11 3.43 25.29
CA LEU A 551 5.86 3.69 24.57
C LEU A 551 5.23 2.40 24.03
N SER A 552 6.03 1.51 23.44
CA SER A 552 5.58 0.21 22.92
C SER A 552 4.97 -0.68 24.01
N VAL A 553 5.61 -0.76 25.18
CA VAL A 553 5.07 -1.49 26.35
C VAL A 553 3.77 -0.84 26.84
N GLY A 554 3.72 0.49 26.89
CA GLY A 554 2.50 1.23 27.23
C GLY A 554 1.32 0.93 26.29
N ILE A 555 1.58 0.87 24.98
CA ILE A 555 0.57 0.51 23.97
C ILE A 555 0.06 -0.92 24.17
N ALA A 556 0.94 -1.84 24.59
CA ALA A 556 0.53 -3.21 24.90
C ALA A 556 -0.40 -3.26 26.13
N LEU A 557 -0.17 -2.41 27.14
CA LEU A 557 -0.92 -2.40 28.41
C LEU A 557 -2.23 -1.59 28.38
N ILE A 558 -2.34 -0.55 27.55
CA ILE A 558 -3.53 0.32 27.51
C ILE A 558 -4.78 -0.42 27.00
N GLY A 559 -5.98 0.05 27.38
CA GLY A 559 -7.25 -0.52 26.91
C GLY A 559 -7.60 -1.86 27.58
N ASP A 560 -7.11 -2.05 28.82
CA ASP A 560 -7.37 -3.21 29.67
C ASP A 560 -7.24 -4.58 28.99
N SER A 561 -6.09 -4.80 28.35
CA SER A 561 -5.79 -6.07 27.68
C SER A 561 -5.64 -7.21 28.70
N LYS A 562 -6.55 -8.19 28.65
CA LYS A 562 -6.55 -9.37 29.53
C LYS A 562 -5.31 -10.25 29.34
N VAL A 563 -4.81 -10.34 28.12
CA VAL A 563 -3.61 -11.10 27.78
C VAL A 563 -2.61 -10.15 27.15
N VAL A 564 -1.40 -10.07 27.71
CA VAL A 564 -0.35 -9.17 27.23
C VAL A 564 0.89 -9.99 26.91
N ILE A 565 1.38 -9.89 25.68
CA ILE A 565 2.61 -10.55 25.25
C ILE A 565 3.69 -9.51 24.97
N LEU A 566 4.84 -9.65 25.62
CA LEU A 566 5.96 -8.72 25.59
C LEU A 566 7.22 -9.44 25.14
N ASP A 567 7.80 -9.05 24.01
CA ASP A 567 9.00 -9.69 23.46
C ASP A 567 10.26 -8.89 23.79
N GLU A 568 10.99 -9.23 24.84
CA GLU A 568 12.18 -8.50 25.34
C GLU A 568 11.94 -7.03 25.74
N PRO A 569 10.92 -6.71 26.58
CA PRO A 569 10.46 -5.33 26.79
C PRO A 569 11.47 -4.38 27.41
N THR A 570 12.55 -4.87 28.03
CA THR A 570 13.60 -4.03 28.65
C THR A 570 14.90 -3.96 27.85
N SER A 571 14.90 -4.52 26.64
CA SER A 571 16.02 -4.41 25.70
C SER A 571 16.29 -2.94 25.33
N GLY A 572 17.58 -2.55 25.33
CA GLY A 572 17.99 -1.19 25.00
C GLY A 572 17.72 -0.11 26.05
N MET A 573 17.27 -0.49 27.26
CA MET A 573 17.09 0.43 28.40
C MET A 573 18.31 0.46 29.32
N ASP A 574 18.56 1.62 29.95
CA ASP A 574 19.50 1.74 31.05
C ASP A 574 19.01 0.98 32.30
N PRO A 575 19.90 0.62 33.25
CA PRO A 575 19.52 -0.17 34.43
C PRO A 575 18.43 0.49 35.30
N SER A 576 18.39 1.82 35.38
CA SER A 576 17.37 2.52 36.17
C SER A 576 16.01 2.44 35.49
N ALA A 577 15.94 2.73 34.19
CA ALA A 577 14.70 2.60 33.41
C ALA A 577 14.17 1.15 33.39
N ARG A 578 15.06 0.16 33.35
CA ARG A 578 14.71 -1.26 33.43
C ARG A 578 13.98 -1.60 34.73
N ARG A 579 14.50 -1.18 35.87
CA ARG A 579 13.85 -1.42 37.18
C ARG A 579 12.47 -0.76 37.27
N HIS A 580 12.35 0.50 36.84
CA HIS A 580 11.05 1.17 36.78
C HIS A 580 10.05 0.44 35.87
N MET A 581 10.51 -0.14 34.75
CA MET A 581 9.66 -0.96 33.89
C MET A 581 9.22 -2.24 34.58
N TRP A 582 10.11 -2.87 35.36
CA TRP A 582 9.77 -4.06 36.12
C TRP A 582 8.70 -3.79 37.18
N ASP A 583 8.83 -2.69 37.92
CA ASP A 583 7.85 -2.25 38.91
C ASP A 583 6.48 -2.01 38.26
N LEU A 584 6.47 -1.37 37.09
CA LEU A 584 5.25 -1.18 36.30
C LEU A 584 4.62 -2.52 35.91
N LEU A 585 5.37 -3.45 35.33
CA LEU A 585 4.84 -4.75 34.91
C LEU A 585 4.30 -5.57 36.08
N GLN A 586 4.98 -5.55 37.23
CA GLN A 586 4.48 -6.19 38.45
C GLN A 586 3.18 -5.55 38.95
N SER A 587 3.08 -4.21 38.92
CA SER A 587 1.85 -3.51 39.32
C SER A 587 0.66 -3.81 38.40
N GLN A 588 0.92 -4.14 37.13
CA GLN A 588 -0.10 -4.40 36.10
C GLN A 588 -0.46 -5.88 35.97
N ARG A 589 0.12 -6.78 36.77
CA ARG A 589 -0.15 -8.23 36.65
C ARG A 589 -1.55 -8.63 37.12
N ALA A 590 -2.14 -7.89 38.05
CA ALA A 590 -3.44 -8.22 38.62
C ALA A 590 -4.53 -8.22 37.53
N GLY A 591 -5.27 -9.32 37.39
CA GLY A 591 -6.32 -9.48 36.38
C GLY A 591 -5.81 -9.64 34.94
N ARG A 592 -4.49 -9.84 34.74
CA ARG A 592 -3.88 -10.03 33.41
C ARG A 592 -3.04 -11.29 33.37
N THR A 593 -2.99 -11.93 32.20
CA THR A 593 -2.01 -12.97 31.89
C THR A 593 -0.89 -12.32 31.09
N ILE A 594 0.30 -12.18 31.67
CA ILE A 594 1.44 -11.55 31.00
C ILE A 594 2.44 -12.63 30.57
N LEU A 595 2.69 -12.74 29.27
CA LEU A 595 3.76 -13.55 28.71
C LEU A 595 4.93 -12.63 28.34
N LEU A 596 6.06 -12.82 29.02
CA LEU A 596 7.30 -12.10 28.79
C LEU A 596 8.31 -13.02 28.11
N THR A 597 8.92 -12.64 27.01
CA THR A 597 10.15 -13.30 26.54
C THR A 597 11.35 -12.51 27.03
N THR A 598 12.39 -13.21 27.45
CA THR A 598 13.67 -12.58 27.77
C THR A 598 14.81 -13.57 27.58
N HIS A 599 16.02 -13.03 27.43
CA HIS A 599 17.27 -13.79 27.53
C HIS A 599 18.05 -13.43 28.82
N PHE A 600 17.53 -12.51 29.62
CA PHE A 600 18.11 -12.06 30.88
C PHE A 600 17.57 -12.89 32.05
N MET A 601 18.45 -13.61 32.74
CA MET A 601 18.05 -14.46 33.88
C MET A 601 17.58 -13.63 35.07
N ASP A 602 18.21 -12.47 35.32
CA ASP A 602 17.82 -11.52 36.36
C ASP A 602 16.40 -10.97 36.13
N GLU A 603 16.05 -10.68 34.88
CA GLU A 603 14.70 -10.26 34.51
C GLU A 603 13.67 -11.36 34.75
N ALA A 604 13.96 -12.59 34.32
CA ALA A 604 13.07 -13.73 34.52
C ALA A 604 12.89 -14.07 36.00
N ASP A 605 13.95 -13.97 36.80
CA ASP A 605 13.94 -14.23 38.23
C ASP A 605 13.15 -13.18 39.01
N HIS A 606 13.25 -11.91 38.61
CA HIS A 606 12.57 -10.81 39.29
C HIS A 606 11.09 -10.67 38.89
N LEU A 607 10.77 -10.85 37.60
CA LEU A 607 9.41 -10.68 37.09
C LEU A 607 8.59 -11.97 37.05
N GLY A 608 9.24 -13.12 36.82
CA GLY A 608 8.54 -14.37 36.51
C GLY A 608 7.97 -15.04 37.74
N ASP A 609 6.65 -15.01 37.88
CA ASP A 609 5.93 -15.91 38.80
C ASP A 609 6.13 -17.38 38.38
N ARG A 610 6.20 -17.62 37.06
CA ARG A 610 6.65 -18.88 36.46
C ARG A 610 7.66 -18.60 35.35
N ILE A 611 8.71 -19.40 35.29
CA ILE A 611 9.73 -19.35 34.26
C ILE A 611 9.63 -20.63 33.44
N ALA A 612 9.55 -20.51 32.12
CA ALA A 612 9.61 -21.63 31.18
C ALA A 612 10.91 -21.51 30.37
N ILE A 613 11.77 -22.52 30.45
CA ILE A 613 13.05 -22.54 29.74
C ILE A 613 12.88 -23.26 28.40
N LEU A 614 13.12 -22.54 27.32
CA LEU A 614 13.01 -23.01 25.94
C LEU A 614 14.41 -23.22 25.36
N ALA A 615 14.65 -24.41 24.81
CA ALA A 615 15.87 -24.76 24.08
C ALA A 615 15.53 -25.60 22.85
N ASP A 616 16.11 -25.25 21.70
CA ASP A 616 15.89 -25.93 20.41
C ASP A 616 14.42 -26.18 20.05
N GLY A 617 13.56 -25.21 20.38
CA GLY A 617 12.13 -25.26 20.09
C GLY A 617 11.29 -26.12 21.03
N VAL A 618 11.87 -26.67 22.11
CA VAL A 618 11.19 -27.50 23.11
C VAL A 618 11.26 -26.82 24.49
N VAL A 619 10.18 -26.88 25.27
CA VAL A 619 10.20 -26.43 26.67
C VAL A 619 10.85 -27.53 27.50
N GLN A 620 12.00 -27.22 28.10
CA GLN A 620 12.81 -28.17 28.87
C GLN A 620 12.31 -28.31 30.31
N CYS A 621 11.92 -27.20 30.92
CA CYS A 621 11.36 -27.17 32.27
C CYS A 621 10.50 -25.92 32.46
N CYS A 622 9.57 -25.99 33.41
CA CYS A 622 8.74 -24.85 33.77
C CYS A 622 8.39 -24.87 35.26
N GLY A 623 8.52 -23.74 35.94
CA GLY A 623 8.11 -23.58 37.33
C GLY A 623 8.53 -22.22 37.87
N SER A 624 8.22 -21.96 39.14
CA SER A 624 8.71 -20.82 39.90
C SER A 624 10.24 -20.79 39.93
N SER A 625 10.80 -19.60 40.10
CA SER A 625 12.26 -19.45 40.24
C SER A 625 12.81 -20.33 41.37
N ILE A 626 12.09 -20.43 42.49
CA ILE A 626 12.46 -21.26 43.64
C ILE A 626 12.48 -22.74 43.25
N PHE A 627 11.45 -23.23 42.55
CA PHE A 627 11.40 -24.62 42.07
C PHE A 627 12.58 -24.94 41.16
N LEU A 628 12.85 -24.09 40.16
CA LEU A 628 13.93 -24.30 39.21
C LEU A 628 15.31 -24.23 39.86
N LYS A 629 15.53 -23.27 40.77
CA LYS A 629 16.78 -23.16 41.54
C LYS A 629 16.98 -24.34 42.49
N LYS A 630 15.92 -24.83 43.13
CA LYS A 630 15.98 -26.04 43.97
C LYS A 630 16.36 -27.28 43.15
N ARG A 631 15.88 -27.37 41.90
CA ARG A 631 16.09 -28.55 41.05
C ARG A 631 17.43 -28.52 40.30
N TYR A 632 17.81 -27.37 39.78
CA TYR A 632 18.93 -27.21 38.85
C TYR A 632 20.03 -26.25 39.36
N GLY A 633 19.78 -25.51 40.43
CA GLY A 633 20.75 -24.58 40.99
C GLY A 633 21.91 -25.31 41.67
N ALA A 634 23.12 -24.78 41.52
CA ALA A 634 24.34 -25.30 42.13
C ALA A 634 24.51 -24.89 43.61
N GLY A 635 23.43 -24.53 44.32
CA GLY A 635 23.47 -23.91 45.65
C GLY A 635 23.45 -22.37 45.62
N TYR A 636 23.39 -21.75 46.80
CA TYR A 636 23.41 -20.29 47.01
C TYR A 636 24.81 -19.85 47.41
N HIS A 637 25.35 -18.83 46.75
CA HIS A 637 26.60 -18.20 47.17
C HIS A 637 26.30 -17.14 48.23
N MET A 638 26.63 -17.44 49.48
CA MET A 638 26.58 -16.47 50.57
C MET A 638 27.94 -15.79 50.70
N VAL A 639 27.95 -14.46 50.60
CA VAL A 639 29.15 -13.63 50.79
C VAL A 639 29.02 -12.89 52.12
N MET A 640 29.93 -13.16 53.04
CA MET A 640 30.00 -12.47 54.34
C MET A 640 31.19 -11.53 54.36
N THR A 641 30.99 -10.30 54.81
CA THR A 641 32.07 -9.35 55.08
C THR A 641 32.76 -9.74 56.39
N LYS A 642 34.10 -9.75 56.43
CA LYS A 642 34.88 -10.14 57.61
C LYS A 642 35.64 -8.96 58.19
N ASP A 643 35.55 -8.80 59.51
CA ASP A 643 36.43 -7.89 60.25
C ASP A 643 37.82 -8.51 60.48
N GLY A 644 38.81 -7.68 60.82
CA GLY A 644 40.22 -8.08 60.94
C GLY A 644 40.50 -9.23 61.92
N ASN A 645 39.59 -9.47 62.88
CA ASN A 645 39.71 -10.53 63.91
C ASN A 645 38.76 -11.72 63.67
N CYS A 646 38.18 -11.87 62.47
CA CYS A 646 37.23 -12.94 62.17
C CYS A 646 37.92 -14.31 62.04
N ASP A 647 37.48 -15.28 62.84
CA ASP A 647 37.90 -16.68 62.76
C ASP A 647 37.01 -17.46 61.76
N VAL A 648 37.53 -17.65 60.56
CA VAL A 648 36.84 -18.32 59.44
C VAL A 648 36.39 -19.75 59.80
N SER A 649 37.13 -20.43 60.68
CA SER A 649 36.84 -21.81 61.06
C SER A 649 35.56 -21.91 61.89
N LYS A 650 35.39 -21.01 62.87
CA LYS A 650 34.19 -20.94 63.71
C LYS A 650 32.96 -20.52 62.92
N VAL A 651 33.12 -19.58 61.98
CA VAL A 651 32.02 -19.17 61.09
C VAL A 651 31.60 -20.34 60.20
N THR A 652 32.56 -21.08 59.64
CA THR A 652 32.27 -22.28 58.82
C THR A 652 31.55 -23.36 59.62
N GLU A 653 32.00 -23.64 60.85
CA GLU A 653 31.38 -24.63 61.72
C GLU A 653 29.95 -24.23 62.13
N LEU A 654 29.75 -22.95 62.48
CA LEU A 654 28.42 -22.40 62.76
C LEU A 654 27.50 -22.52 61.54
N LEU A 655 28.04 -22.26 60.34
CA LEU A 655 27.29 -22.38 59.09
C LEU A 655 26.90 -23.82 58.81
N GLN A 656 27.84 -24.76 58.93
CA GLN A 656 27.62 -26.18 58.69
C GLN A 656 26.66 -26.79 59.72
N ARG A 657 26.58 -26.23 60.93
CA ARG A 657 25.58 -26.63 61.92
C ARG A 657 24.14 -26.30 61.50
N HIS A 658 23.93 -25.19 60.78
CA HIS A 658 22.60 -24.76 60.33
C HIS A 658 22.30 -25.16 58.87
N VAL A 659 23.34 -25.29 58.05
CA VAL A 659 23.30 -25.65 56.63
C VAL A 659 24.36 -26.75 56.39
N PRO A 660 24.01 -28.03 56.61
CA PRO A 660 24.97 -29.15 56.61
C PRO A 660 25.75 -29.31 55.30
N GLU A 661 25.16 -28.92 54.17
CA GLU A 661 25.76 -29.05 52.85
C GLU A 661 26.55 -27.80 52.41
N SER A 662 26.80 -26.84 53.30
CA SER A 662 27.56 -25.63 52.95
C SER A 662 29.06 -25.89 52.78
N LYS A 663 29.62 -25.38 51.68
CA LYS A 663 31.03 -25.49 51.30
C LYS A 663 31.67 -24.11 51.21
N LEU A 664 32.84 -23.94 51.81
CA LEU A 664 33.64 -22.74 51.64
C LEU A 664 34.22 -22.70 50.21
N GLU A 665 33.95 -21.63 49.46
CA GLU A 665 34.43 -21.47 48.08
C GLU A 665 35.68 -20.58 47.96
N GLY A 666 35.82 -19.59 48.84
CA GLY A 666 36.95 -18.67 48.77
C GLY A 666 36.99 -17.68 49.92
N GLU A 667 38.21 -17.36 50.33
CA GLU A 667 38.50 -16.36 51.34
C GLU A 667 39.30 -15.21 50.72
N THR A 668 38.91 -13.97 51.02
CA THR A 668 39.67 -12.76 50.74
C THR A 668 39.82 -11.95 52.03
N PRO A 669 40.78 -11.02 52.14
CA PRO A 669 40.98 -10.22 53.36
C PRO A 669 39.73 -9.49 53.86
N ALA A 670 38.79 -9.15 52.98
CA ALA A 670 37.56 -8.41 53.29
C ALA A 670 36.29 -9.27 53.33
N CYS A 671 36.27 -10.46 52.73
CA CYS A 671 35.07 -11.30 52.71
C CYS A 671 35.35 -12.79 52.56
N ILE A 672 34.39 -13.60 53.02
CA ILE A 672 34.36 -15.06 52.96
C ILE A 672 33.16 -15.47 52.11
N ARG A 673 33.33 -16.43 51.19
CA ARG A 673 32.26 -16.94 50.32
C ARG A 673 31.98 -18.40 50.60
N PHE A 674 30.70 -18.72 50.79
CA PHE A 674 30.20 -20.09 50.94
C PHE A 674 29.20 -20.43 49.85
N CYS A 675 29.27 -21.64 49.30
CA CYS A 675 28.21 -22.25 48.52
C CYS A 675 27.33 -23.12 49.43
N CYS A 676 26.07 -22.75 49.59
CA CYS A 676 25.10 -23.41 50.46
C CYS A 676 24.09 -24.19 49.61
N PHE A 677 24.08 -25.52 49.70
CA PHE A 677 23.03 -26.34 49.09
C PHE A 677 21.81 -26.39 50.03
N TYR A 678 20.61 -26.22 49.47
CA TYR A 678 19.43 -25.74 50.19
C TYR A 678 18.86 -26.73 51.24
N ILE A 679 18.78 -26.29 52.50
CA ILE A 679 17.73 -26.69 53.45
C ILE A 679 17.11 -25.41 54.04
N CYS A 680 15.79 -25.25 53.89
CA CYS A 680 14.88 -24.35 54.62
C CYS A 680 15.46 -23.09 55.32
N CYS A 681 15.74 -22.02 54.57
CA CYS A 681 15.98 -20.69 55.15
C CYS A 681 14.70 -19.91 55.54
N CYS A 682 13.55 -20.56 55.74
CA CYS A 682 12.32 -19.84 56.14
C CYS A 682 12.18 -19.59 57.65
N ASN A 683 13.04 -20.15 58.52
CA ASN A 683 12.88 -20.01 59.98
C ASN A 683 14.10 -19.44 60.74
N VAL A 684 15.18 -19.02 60.07
CA VAL A 684 16.43 -18.64 60.78
C VAL A 684 16.80 -17.15 60.65
N CYS A 685 16.10 -16.37 59.81
CA CYS A 685 16.32 -14.92 59.70
C CYS A 685 15.58 -14.10 60.77
N SER A 686 15.61 -14.54 62.03
CA SER A 686 15.27 -13.70 63.17
C SER A 686 16.40 -13.71 64.20
N THR A 687 17.21 -12.65 64.17
CA THR A 687 17.93 -12.04 65.31
C THR A 687 19.15 -12.70 65.95
N SER A 688 19.58 -13.92 65.61
CA SER A 688 20.65 -14.59 66.40
C SER A 688 22.02 -14.77 65.73
N ILE A 689 22.22 -14.34 64.47
CA ILE A 689 23.53 -14.51 63.77
C ILE A 689 24.37 -13.21 63.74
N ILE A 690 23.83 -12.08 64.23
CA ILE A 690 24.50 -10.76 64.19
C ILE A 690 24.90 -10.26 65.60
N GLN A 691 24.91 -11.14 66.62
CA GLN A 691 25.47 -10.82 67.95
C GLN A 691 26.67 -11.67 68.29
#